data_AF-A0A4P7GN11-F1
#
_entry.id   AF-A0A4P7GN11-F1
#
_cell.length_a   1.000
_cell.length_b   1.000
_cell.length_c   1.000
_cell.angle_alpha   90.00
_cell.angle_beta   90.00
_cell.angle_gamma   90.00
#
_symmetry.space_group_name_H-M   'P 1'
#
loop_
_entity.id
_entity.type
_entity.pdbx_description
1 polymer ?
#
loop_
_entity_poly.entity_id
_entity_poly.type
_entity_poly.pdbx_seq_one_letter_code
_entity_poly.pdbx_strand_id
1 'polypeptide(L)'
;MPGGEHVTVAEAADALGTSPQTVRTLLRKGELDGRRREWGSRYVWEVSRQGLDDFLSEYGRLDGRRRPARSPSVPAEASFDALLRPAAPDPRPFILRPRGRATVVVVLLGLPMVAAYVAARILPGALWFAELDRTSVYGRTVGAKLELSLAVAGLTALVVGVNLAVSVGWTALRRPRARVLSVLVASLVIGSLFASSAPQHWQTYLLWRHQQSFGEVDPIHDRDVGFFVFRLPFELLASSMSMALVLVSAVLVTIVRSVRGDLRIRPFRATFGTQCHLAVLAAGFLGLAAWRLRLEQYRLELGQPSPEDPGSFAGAGYVDVHVHSPGLSWMVVFALLLAVACLAAPFVGRGGSRRATAMLVVPGLLLGATALLSGAVVPAVVRQFVVDPNPLLSEGPFVARSITGTRSGLGLHTIEVEPYRPTGSFAAADFPEILERFATVPLWDSWVLEARMQQLVNDTPYYRPGPATLDVPRIDGRRRLTVVSARQLDLERVAGQAQTWGNNRLAFTHGLGLVRFSGSHLDANRQPRLLDAGLGLRQPRIYFGDFAAPPANVPAHDSAIVASIKDPTLAESPWVLVDTRRPEVDAPVAHGAARATYHYDGPAGIGLPGWARRAVFALALGSADLLLSDDITPESRLLLHRDVHDRLDALAPFIQWDSEAVPLTSKGRIVFVVEGYTTSQHFPYAEQVDLAGSPVSYARASVRATVDAFSGEVDLYLTDGEEPVARAWSEVFPDLFRPVDEMPAALRHRVRYPADLFAAQATAYERYHAVRPDQFVSGADHWARPIALSGPIEVAGDVDFDEDDEDDLRLTLQPGYYYGRPPGEEARRLVLRTYYTPRSGQNLVSSLNGWVDDEGDVRLAALDLPRDPVVLGPAQMSRLTFATPRVRNLLGLRNLEIRDLALSSLDTVLLGRPRVLFLPGGPVQIQSLYEGSKGPGAARLIGVTAFLDGRVGLGPDIESALRQALNEPPSVEVRRPREPAVVGEPVAIAYVVDNAKRHEVTITSGAGRQVVRSDLTSGREVVEWVPTAAGDVTVRVEVTGLDGTSVSGRTSLTVLDLPPRIRLIEPPDRLEVGRRVRVWFEVVNGRSVSARLSTRSGIVLDREYLLRDGRAVISWTPQSAGRATLLIRARGGQRQVAETRLRLTVQRRPPEEPPPSVELLRVPERLRVGSAAEFTVRGEDCRRVITRIESADGETWTWESACPVDRATIRWSPPASGRYLLTTTAVGDASSAQATTTLRVTGQ
;
A
#
# COMPACT_ATOMS: atom_id res chain seq x y z
N MET A 1 -8.39 -43.05 44.14
CA MET A 1 -8.53 -41.63 44.49
C MET A 1 -10.00 -41.34 44.78
N PRO A 2 -10.33 -40.54 45.79
CA PRO A 2 -11.71 -40.32 46.25
C PRO A 2 -12.54 -39.64 45.17
N GLY A 3 -13.83 -39.96 45.11
CA GLY A 3 -14.74 -39.63 44.01
C GLY A 3 -14.77 -38.14 43.69
N GLY A 4 -14.29 -37.78 42.49
CA GLY A 4 -14.47 -36.46 41.92
C GLY A 4 -15.95 -36.20 41.67
N GLU A 5 -16.48 -35.19 42.33
CA GLU A 5 -17.86 -34.71 42.22
C GLU A 5 -18.20 -34.21 40.80
N HIS A 6 -17.16 -33.95 40.01
CA HIS A 6 -17.26 -33.48 38.63
C HIS A 6 -16.45 -34.34 37.67
N VAL A 7 -16.95 -34.47 36.44
CA VAL A 7 -16.29 -35.15 35.33
C VAL A 7 -15.99 -34.16 34.21
N THR A 8 -14.97 -34.45 33.42
CA THR A 8 -14.60 -33.61 32.29
C THR A 8 -15.65 -33.71 31.17
N VAL A 9 -15.73 -32.70 30.31
CA VAL A 9 -16.64 -32.70 29.15
C VAL A 9 -16.40 -33.92 28.24
N ALA A 10 -15.16 -34.38 28.12
CA ALA A 10 -14.81 -35.54 27.30
C ALA A 10 -15.37 -36.84 27.91
N GLU A 11 -15.23 -37.02 29.22
CA GLU A 11 -15.79 -38.18 29.93
C GLU A 11 -17.33 -38.16 29.91
N ALA A 12 -17.95 -36.98 30.08
CA ALA A 12 -19.40 -36.83 29.95
C ALA A 12 -19.89 -37.13 28.52
N ALA A 13 -19.12 -36.75 27.50
CA ALA A 13 -19.44 -37.05 26.10
C ALA A 13 -19.38 -38.56 25.80
N ASP A 14 -18.37 -39.25 26.33
CA ASP A 14 -18.24 -40.70 26.24
C ASP A 14 -19.36 -41.44 27.00
N ALA A 15 -19.76 -40.92 28.17
CA ALA A 15 -20.88 -41.45 28.94
C ALA A 15 -22.22 -41.29 28.20
N LEU A 16 -22.45 -40.12 27.58
CA LEU A 16 -23.67 -39.81 26.81
C LEU A 16 -23.65 -40.42 25.40
N GLY A 17 -22.53 -40.91 24.90
CA GLY A 17 -22.42 -41.41 23.53
C GLY A 17 -22.57 -40.30 22.47
N THR A 18 -21.99 -39.13 22.75
CA THR A 18 -22.11 -37.95 21.88
C THR A 18 -20.77 -37.21 21.77
N SER A 19 -20.74 -36.09 21.04
CA SER A 19 -19.54 -35.28 20.91
C SER A 19 -19.35 -34.32 22.10
N PRO A 20 -18.10 -33.95 22.47
CA PRO A 20 -17.85 -32.91 23.47
C PRO A 20 -18.50 -31.55 23.16
N GLN A 21 -18.73 -31.24 21.88
CA GLN A 21 -19.45 -30.01 21.47
C GLN A 21 -20.93 -30.07 21.84
N THR A 22 -21.56 -31.24 21.71
CA THR A 22 -22.95 -31.45 22.14
C THR A 22 -23.08 -31.23 23.64
N VAL A 23 -22.18 -31.81 24.44
CA VAL A 23 -22.16 -31.65 25.91
C VAL A 23 -21.99 -30.18 26.32
N ARG A 24 -21.09 -29.43 25.66
CA ARG A 24 -20.95 -27.97 25.89
C ARG A 24 -22.20 -27.19 25.52
N THR A 25 -22.95 -27.65 24.53
CA THR A 25 -24.22 -27.04 24.13
C THR A 25 -25.29 -27.27 25.19
N LEU A 26 -25.38 -28.49 25.73
CA LEU A 26 -26.30 -28.82 26.83
C LEU A 26 -25.99 -27.99 28.09
N LEU A 27 -24.70 -27.87 28.45
CA LEU A 27 -24.25 -27.01 29.57
C LEU A 27 -24.60 -25.53 29.36
N ARG A 28 -24.43 -25.02 28.14
CA ARG A 28 -24.78 -23.62 27.81
C ARG A 28 -26.28 -23.37 27.85
N LYS A 29 -27.10 -24.37 27.53
CA LYS A 29 -28.56 -24.30 27.59
C LYS A 29 -29.13 -24.57 28.99
N GLY A 30 -28.29 -24.99 29.94
CA GLY A 30 -28.73 -25.42 31.27
C GLY A 30 -29.46 -26.76 31.28
N GLU A 31 -29.37 -27.54 30.19
CA GLU A 31 -30.00 -28.86 30.06
C GLU A 31 -29.15 -29.97 30.70
N LEU A 32 -27.87 -29.69 30.97
CA LEU A 32 -26.95 -30.56 31.70
C LEU A 32 -26.27 -29.72 32.78
N ASP A 33 -26.18 -30.24 34.00
CA ASP A 33 -25.74 -29.46 35.16
C ASP A 33 -24.20 -29.44 35.28
N GLY A 34 -23.62 -28.26 35.46
CA GLY A 34 -22.16 -28.10 35.52
C GLY A 34 -21.68 -26.67 35.76
N ARG A 35 -20.39 -26.52 36.05
CA ARG A 35 -19.77 -25.24 36.43
C ARG A 35 -18.60 -24.87 35.54
N ARG A 36 -18.31 -23.57 35.44
CA ARG A 36 -17.08 -23.06 34.82
C ARG A 36 -15.98 -23.00 35.87
N ARG A 37 -14.83 -23.60 35.58
CA ARG A 37 -13.61 -23.52 36.38
C ARG A 37 -12.55 -22.74 35.60
N GLU A 38 -11.88 -21.82 36.27
CA GLU A 38 -10.76 -21.07 35.70
C GLU A 38 -9.55 -21.97 35.47
N TRP A 39 -8.93 -21.84 34.29
CA TRP A 39 -7.69 -22.50 33.88
C TRP A 39 -6.82 -21.49 33.13
N GLY A 40 -5.93 -20.82 33.85
CA GLY A 40 -5.16 -19.69 33.31
C GLY A 40 -6.09 -18.55 32.89
N SER A 41 -5.87 -17.96 31.71
CA SER A 41 -6.73 -16.91 31.13
C SER A 41 -8.02 -17.41 30.47
N ARG A 42 -8.38 -18.69 30.65
CA ARG A 42 -9.56 -19.34 30.01
C ARG A 42 -10.43 -20.06 31.03
N TYR A 43 -11.68 -20.33 30.66
CA TYR A 43 -12.62 -21.14 31.45
C TYR A 43 -12.81 -22.53 30.84
N VAL A 44 -12.79 -23.57 31.66
CA VAL A 44 -13.11 -24.95 31.28
C VAL A 44 -14.40 -25.36 31.99
N TRP A 45 -15.30 -26.02 31.28
CA TRP A 45 -16.53 -26.57 31.85
C TRP A 45 -16.25 -27.91 32.54
N GLU A 46 -16.74 -28.06 33.76
CA GLU A 46 -16.80 -29.32 34.52
C GLU A 46 -18.27 -29.72 34.67
N VAL A 47 -18.60 -30.97 34.34
CA VAL A 47 -19.98 -31.49 34.44
C VAL A 47 -20.17 -32.12 35.82
N SER A 48 -21.27 -31.80 36.51
CA SER A 48 -21.62 -32.48 37.76
C SER A 48 -21.86 -33.96 37.50
N ARG A 49 -21.23 -34.84 38.26
CA ARG A 49 -21.41 -36.29 38.10
C ARG A 49 -22.87 -36.69 38.38
N GLN A 50 -23.49 -36.05 39.36
CA GLN A 50 -24.92 -36.19 39.65
C GLN A 50 -25.80 -35.67 38.49
N GLY A 51 -25.48 -34.51 37.93
CA GLY A 51 -26.22 -33.96 36.78
C GLY A 51 -26.10 -34.83 35.52
N LEU A 52 -24.95 -35.50 35.33
CA LEU A 52 -24.75 -36.47 34.26
C LEU A 52 -25.57 -37.76 34.46
N ASP A 53 -25.60 -38.29 35.68
CA ASP A 53 -26.37 -39.48 36.02
C ASP A 53 -27.88 -39.21 35.92
N ASP A 54 -28.35 -38.05 36.40
CA ASP A 54 -29.75 -37.61 36.28
C ASP A 54 -30.15 -37.49 34.80
N PHE A 55 -29.32 -36.84 33.98
CA PHE A 55 -29.56 -36.74 32.54
C PHE A 55 -29.59 -38.11 31.84
N LEU A 56 -28.68 -39.02 32.19
CA LEU A 56 -28.66 -40.38 31.66
C LEU A 56 -29.89 -41.19 32.11
N SER A 57 -30.40 -40.94 33.31
CA SER A 57 -31.60 -41.60 33.82
C SER A 57 -32.87 -41.13 33.09
N GLU A 58 -32.93 -39.84 32.77
CA GLU A 58 -34.10 -39.22 32.15
C GLU A 58 -34.13 -39.41 30.62
N TYR A 59 -32.98 -39.23 29.95
CA TYR A 59 -32.89 -39.20 28.49
C TYR A 59 -32.13 -40.39 27.87
N GLY A 60 -31.41 -41.17 28.68
CA GLY A 60 -30.56 -42.25 28.18
C GLY A 60 -29.32 -41.75 27.41
N ARG A 61 -28.58 -42.68 26.80
CA ARG A 61 -27.46 -42.33 25.90
C ARG A 61 -28.01 -41.72 24.61
N LEU A 62 -27.39 -40.63 24.16
CA LEU A 62 -27.73 -39.90 22.93
C LEU A 62 -27.16 -40.56 21.66
N ASP A 63 -26.72 -41.82 21.76
CA ASP A 63 -26.21 -42.62 20.65
C ASP A 63 -27.32 -42.85 19.60
N GLY A 64 -27.41 -41.95 18.61
CA GLY A 64 -28.38 -41.97 17.50
C GLY A 64 -28.27 -43.16 16.55
N ARG A 65 -28.47 -44.40 17.05
CA ARG A 65 -28.49 -45.62 16.24
C ARG A 65 -29.89 -45.90 15.69
N ARG A 66 -30.02 -45.80 14.37
CA ARG A 66 -31.14 -46.33 13.58
C ARG A 66 -31.36 -47.80 13.90
N ARG A 67 -32.62 -48.17 14.18
CA ARG A 67 -33.09 -49.56 14.27
C ARG A 67 -32.85 -50.31 12.95
N PRO A 68 -32.28 -51.53 12.96
CA PRO A 68 -32.39 -52.45 11.83
C PRO A 68 -33.68 -53.28 11.93
N ALA A 69 -34.29 -53.53 10.77
CA ALA A 69 -35.47 -54.37 10.63
C ALA A 69 -35.14 -55.86 10.87
N ARG A 70 -36.07 -56.55 11.56
CA ARG A 70 -36.06 -58.00 11.76
C ARG A 70 -36.24 -58.76 10.44
N SER A 71 -35.55 -59.90 10.33
CA SER A 71 -36.07 -61.12 9.69
C SER A 71 -35.61 -62.33 10.52
N PRO A 72 -36.38 -63.42 10.57
CA PRO A 72 -36.47 -64.28 11.75
C PRO A 72 -35.46 -65.44 11.81
N SER A 73 -35.28 -65.92 13.04
CA SER A 73 -34.71 -67.18 13.55
C SER A 73 -35.18 -68.43 12.77
N VAL A 74 -34.52 -69.60 12.78
CA VAL A 74 -34.21 -70.55 13.89
C VAL A 74 -33.14 -71.59 13.41
N PRO A 75 -32.65 -72.60 14.19
CA PRO A 75 -31.46 -72.58 15.05
C PRO A 75 -30.40 -73.69 14.77
N ALA A 76 -29.39 -73.64 15.65
CA ALA A 76 -28.27 -74.50 16.00
C ALA A 76 -28.29 -76.02 15.78
N GLU A 77 -27.07 -76.50 15.47
CA GLU A 77 -26.35 -77.68 15.97
C GLU A 77 -27.11 -78.74 16.78
N ALA A 78 -27.03 -80.00 16.34
CA ALA A 78 -26.12 -81.01 16.93
C ALA A 78 -26.36 -82.39 16.30
N SER A 79 -25.31 -83.07 15.83
CA SER A 79 -24.98 -84.46 16.19
C SER A 79 -23.92 -85.04 15.24
N PHE A 80 -22.88 -85.60 15.87
CA PHE A 80 -21.96 -86.57 15.33
C PHE A 80 -22.74 -87.73 14.68
N ASP A 81 -22.42 -88.12 13.45
CA ASP A 81 -22.08 -89.52 13.23
C ASP A 81 -21.22 -89.75 11.99
N ALA A 82 -20.32 -90.71 12.16
CA ALA A 82 -19.35 -91.16 11.18
C ALA A 82 -20.01 -92.07 10.13
N LEU A 83 -19.21 -92.37 9.09
CA LEU A 83 -19.39 -93.42 8.08
C LEU A 83 -20.23 -93.02 6.86
N LEU A 84 -19.53 -92.62 5.78
CA LEU A 84 -19.39 -93.41 4.54
C LEU A 84 -18.87 -92.48 3.40
N ARG A 85 -17.65 -92.74 2.91
CA ARG A 85 -17.23 -92.43 1.53
C ARG A 85 -17.75 -93.55 0.60
N PRO A 86 -17.74 -93.47 -0.75
CA PRO A 86 -17.24 -92.43 -1.68
C PRO A 86 -18.29 -92.00 -2.76
N ALA A 87 -18.10 -90.93 -3.54
CA ALA A 87 -17.62 -91.00 -4.93
C ALA A 87 -17.40 -89.57 -5.52
N ALA A 88 -16.38 -89.43 -6.36
CA ALA A 88 -16.04 -88.23 -7.16
C ALA A 88 -16.78 -88.23 -8.52
N PRO A 89 -16.56 -87.28 -9.45
CA PRO A 89 -16.49 -85.81 -9.39
C PRO A 89 -17.42 -85.14 -10.44
N ASP A 90 -17.69 -83.83 -10.33
CA ASP A 90 -17.71 -82.94 -11.50
C ASP A 90 -17.61 -81.45 -11.11
N PRO A 91 -16.54 -80.70 -11.45
CA PRO A 91 -16.51 -79.25 -11.31
C PRO A 91 -16.71 -78.60 -12.68
N ARG A 92 -17.86 -77.94 -12.90
CA ARG A 92 -17.97 -76.91 -13.94
C ARG A 92 -17.61 -75.54 -13.34
N PRO A 93 -16.65 -74.79 -13.91
CA PRO A 93 -16.31 -73.46 -13.45
C PRO A 93 -17.30 -72.43 -13.98
N PHE A 94 -17.78 -71.56 -13.10
CA PHE A 94 -18.45 -70.31 -13.48
C PHE A 94 -17.39 -69.36 -14.06
N ILE A 95 -17.17 -69.43 -15.37
CA ILE A 95 -16.49 -68.39 -16.15
C ILE A 95 -17.59 -67.50 -16.72
N LEU A 96 -17.66 -66.26 -16.22
CA LEU A 96 -18.41 -65.19 -16.88
C LEU A 96 -17.84 -64.99 -18.30
N ARG A 97 -18.62 -65.38 -19.32
CA ARG A 97 -18.39 -64.95 -20.71
C ARG A 97 -18.90 -63.52 -20.85
N PRO A 98 -18.07 -62.53 -21.23
CA PRO A 98 -18.58 -61.22 -21.62
C PRO A 98 -19.22 -61.34 -23.00
N ARG A 99 -20.50 -60.96 -23.10
CA ARG A 99 -21.18 -60.74 -24.38
C ARG A 99 -20.50 -59.56 -25.08
N GLY A 100 -20.05 -59.74 -26.32
CA GLY A 100 -19.27 -58.76 -27.09
C GLY A 100 -19.88 -57.35 -27.18
N ARG A 101 -21.15 -57.14 -26.84
CA ARG A 101 -21.78 -55.80 -26.81
C ARG A 101 -21.36 -54.92 -25.63
N ALA A 102 -21.07 -55.49 -24.45
CA ALA A 102 -20.64 -54.71 -23.28
C ALA A 102 -19.16 -54.29 -23.40
N THR A 103 -18.31 -55.15 -23.93
CA THR A 103 -16.90 -54.82 -24.24
C THR A 103 -16.82 -53.79 -25.35
N VAL A 104 -17.66 -53.90 -26.38
CA VAL A 104 -17.77 -52.89 -27.44
C VAL A 104 -18.21 -51.55 -26.85
N VAL A 105 -19.20 -51.47 -25.96
CA VAL A 105 -19.60 -50.21 -25.32
C VAL A 105 -18.50 -49.65 -24.40
N VAL A 106 -17.86 -50.46 -23.57
CA VAL A 106 -16.75 -49.99 -22.70
C VAL A 106 -15.54 -49.55 -23.51
N VAL A 107 -15.26 -50.17 -24.65
CA VAL A 107 -14.14 -49.76 -25.53
C VAL A 107 -14.53 -48.55 -26.38
N LEU A 108 -15.72 -48.52 -26.99
CA LEU A 108 -16.18 -47.39 -27.83
C LEU A 108 -16.51 -46.13 -27.03
N LEU A 109 -17.01 -46.23 -25.80
CA LEU A 109 -17.27 -45.06 -24.95
C LEU A 109 -16.16 -44.82 -23.94
N GLY A 110 -15.61 -45.88 -23.34
CA GLY A 110 -14.59 -45.73 -22.29
C GLY A 110 -13.23 -45.31 -22.83
N LEU A 111 -12.77 -45.80 -23.99
CA LEU A 111 -11.48 -45.37 -24.56
C LEU A 111 -11.50 -43.87 -24.94
N PRO A 112 -12.54 -43.33 -25.62
CA PRO A 112 -12.63 -41.89 -25.86
C PRO A 112 -12.81 -41.08 -24.58
N MET A 113 -13.55 -41.58 -23.59
CA MET A 113 -13.73 -40.87 -22.31
C MET A 113 -12.44 -40.81 -21.50
N VAL A 114 -11.64 -41.88 -21.48
CA VAL A 114 -10.30 -41.88 -20.89
C VAL A 114 -9.35 -40.99 -21.68
N ALA A 115 -9.40 -41.03 -23.01
CA ALA A 115 -8.60 -40.14 -23.86
C ALA A 115 -8.95 -38.67 -23.62
N ALA A 116 -10.24 -38.34 -23.51
CA ALA A 116 -10.74 -37.00 -23.18
C ALA A 116 -10.33 -36.59 -21.77
N TYR A 117 -10.39 -37.48 -20.78
CA TYR A 117 -9.94 -37.24 -19.41
C TYR A 117 -8.44 -36.96 -19.33
N VAL A 118 -7.62 -37.75 -20.04
CA VAL A 118 -6.17 -37.54 -20.12
C VAL A 118 -5.86 -36.24 -20.86
N ALA A 119 -6.54 -35.98 -21.98
CA ALA A 119 -6.40 -34.72 -22.71
C ALA A 119 -6.77 -33.52 -21.84
N ALA A 120 -7.84 -33.60 -21.05
CA ALA A 120 -8.26 -32.54 -20.13
C ALA A 120 -7.26 -32.28 -18.99
N ARG A 121 -6.37 -33.22 -18.67
CA ARG A 121 -5.31 -33.02 -17.67
C ARG A 121 -3.99 -32.50 -18.25
N ILE A 122 -3.72 -32.78 -19.52
CA ILE A 122 -2.42 -32.48 -20.15
C ILE A 122 -2.52 -31.24 -21.04
N LEU A 123 -3.54 -31.18 -21.89
CA LEU A 123 -3.67 -30.18 -22.94
C LEU A 123 -3.79 -28.74 -22.40
N PRO A 124 -4.57 -28.45 -21.35
CA PRO A 124 -4.63 -27.09 -20.79
C PRO A 124 -3.26 -26.55 -20.39
N GLY A 125 -2.49 -27.33 -19.63
CA GLY A 125 -1.14 -26.94 -19.23
C GLY A 125 -0.20 -26.80 -20.42
N ALA A 126 -0.18 -27.78 -21.34
CA ALA A 126 0.69 -27.73 -22.51
C ALA A 126 0.42 -26.50 -23.41
N LEU A 127 -0.85 -26.17 -23.62
CA LEU A 127 -1.24 -24.99 -24.41
C LEU A 127 -0.94 -23.68 -23.69
N TRP A 128 -1.08 -23.64 -22.36
CA TRP A 128 -0.71 -22.46 -21.56
C TRP A 128 0.81 -22.19 -21.60
N PHE A 129 1.64 -23.22 -21.47
CA PHE A 129 3.09 -23.07 -21.66
C PHE A 129 3.45 -22.70 -23.10
N ALA A 130 2.64 -23.09 -24.09
CA ALA A 130 2.82 -22.67 -25.48
C ALA A 130 2.44 -21.20 -25.71
N GLU A 131 1.41 -20.69 -25.04
CA GLU A 131 1.05 -19.26 -25.02
C GLU A 131 2.22 -18.39 -24.53
N LEU A 132 2.98 -18.87 -23.54
CA LEU A 132 4.12 -18.16 -22.97
C LEU A 132 5.44 -18.35 -23.73
N ASP A 133 5.46 -19.10 -24.83
CA ASP A 133 6.71 -19.53 -25.50
C ASP A 133 7.68 -20.24 -24.53
N ARG A 134 7.15 -21.06 -23.61
CA ARG A 134 7.89 -21.83 -22.59
C ARG A 134 7.58 -23.33 -22.62
N THR A 135 7.24 -23.87 -23.79
CA THR A 135 6.95 -25.31 -23.97
C THR A 135 8.09 -26.23 -23.54
N SER A 136 9.34 -25.76 -23.60
CA SER A 136 10.51 -26.51 -23.14
C SER A 136 10.46 -26.81 -21.64
N VAL A 137 9.98 -25.88 -20.81
CA VAL A 137 9.85 -26.04 -19.35
C VAL A 137 8.82 -27.13 -19.03
N TYR A 138 7.66 -27.08 -19.70
CA TYR A 138 6.63 -28.11 -19.58
C TYR A 138 7.15 -29.48 -20.00
N GLY A 139 7.81 -29.55 -21.16
CA GLY A 139 8.38 -30.78 -21.70
C GLY A 139 9.42 -31.40 -20.76
N ARG A 140 10.33 -30.60 -20.19
CA ARG A 140 11.32 -31.07 -19.20
C ARG A 140 10.66 -31.53 -17.90
N THR A 141 9.69 -30.80 -17.39
CA THR A 141 8.98 -31.15 -16.14
C THR A 141 8.19 -32.45 -16.29
N VAL A 142 7.39 -32.57 -17.37
CA VAL A 142 6.64 -33.80 -17.66
C VAL A 142 7.58 -34.95 -17.99
N GLY A 143 8.65 -34.69 -18.75
CA GLY A 143 9.69 -35.66 -19.05
C GLY A 143 10.34 -36.23 -17.79
N ALA A 144 10.73 -35.38 -16.84
CA ALA A 144 11.31 -35.80 -15.57
C ALA A 144 10.33 -36.61 -14.71
N LYS A 145 9.06 -36.16 -14.62
CA LYS A 145 7.99 -36.92 -13.94
C LYS A 145 7.80 -38.30 -14.56
N LEU A 146 7.76 -38.38 -15.89
CA LEU A 146 7.60 -39.63 -16.63
C LEU A 146 8.83 -40.54 -16.47
N GLU A 147 10.05 -40.00 -16.60
CA GLU A 147 11.30 -40.72 -16.42
C GLU A 147 11.36 -41.36 -15.03
N LEU A 148 11.09 -40.58 -13.98
CA LEU A 148 11.08 -41.06 -12.61
C LEU A 148 9.97 -42.10 -12.38
N SER A 149 8.74 -41.85 -12.86
CA SER A 149 7.64 -42.81 -12.77
C SER A 149 7.95 -44.12 -13.50
N LEU A 150 8.55 -44.07 -14.70
CA LEU A 150 8.94 -45.27 -15.44
C LEU A 150 10.10 -46.01 -14.76
N ALA A 151 11.08 -45.30 -14.20
CA ALA A 151 12.16 -45.90 -13.43
C ALA A 151 11.62 -46.63 -12.19
N VAL A 152 10.74 -45.98 -11.41
CA VAL A 152 10.10 -46.57 -10.23
C VAL A 152 9.17 -47.73 -10.59
N ALA A 153 8.35 -47.58 -11.63
CA ALA A 153 7.47 -48.64 -12.13
C ALA A 153 8.26 -49.86 -12.61
N GLY A 154 9.30 -49.62 -13.42
CA GLY A 154 10.16 -50.65 -13.98
C GLY A 154 10.93 -51.40 -12.91
N LEU A 155 11.56 -50.69 -11.98
CA LEU A 155 12.29 -51.29 -10.86
C LEU A 155 11.35 -52.10 -9.96
N THR A 156 10.18 -51.56 -9.62
CA THR A 156 9.19 -52.24 -8.80
C THR A 156 8.65 -53.49 -9.50
N ALA A 157 8.26 -53.37 -10.76
CA ALA A 157 7.73 -54.49 -11.54
C ALA A 157 8.79 -55.58 -11.73
N LEU A 158 10.06 -55.21 -11.91
CA LEU A 158 11.17 -56.16 -11.98
C LEU A 158 11.34 -56.89 -10.64
N VAL A 159 11.46 -56.16 -9.53
CA VAL A 159 11.68 -56.75 -8.19
C VAL A 159 10.49 -57.63 -7.79
N VAL A 160 9.27 -57.12 -7.87
CA VAL A 160 8.06 -57.89 -7.54
C VAL A 160 7.89 -59.08 -8.49
N GLY A 161 8.13 -58.87 -9.80
CA GLY A 161 7.99 -59.90 -10.81
C GLY A 161 8.96 -61.06 -10.63
N VAL A 162 10.24 -60.78 -10.35
CA VAL A 162 11.24 -61.80 -10.02
C VAL A 162 10.83 -62.57 -8.77
N ASN A 163 10.45 -61.87 -7.69
CA ASN A 163 10.04 -62.49 -6.43
C ASN A 163 8.78 -63.37 -6.59
N LEU A 164 7.77 -62.89 -7.32
CA LEU A 164 6.55 -63.66 -7.61
C LEU A 164 6.82 -64.84 -8.54
N ALA A 165 7.66 -64.69 -9.58
CA ALA A 165 8.03 -65.77 -10.49
C ALA A 165 8.76 -66.90 -9.75
N VAL A 166 9.71 -66.55 -8.87
CA VAL A 166 10.40 -67.51 -7.98
C VAL A 166 9.41 -68.14 -6.99
N SER A 167 8.37 -67.43 -6.56
CA SER A 167 7.39 -67.93 -5.58
C SER A 167 6.33 -68.85 -6.16
N VAL A 168 5.86 -68.55 -7.36
CA VAL A 168 4.88 -69.36 -8.09
C VAL A 168 5.53 -70.62 -8.68
N GLY A 169 6.86 -70.64 -8.82
CA GLY A 169 7.62 -71.78 -9.34
C GLY A 169 7.25 -72.11 -10.79
N TRP A 170 8.15 -72.76 -11.51
CA TRP A 170 7.90 -73.14 -12.90
C TRP A 170 6.84 -74.26 -13.04
N THR A 171 6.42 -74.89 -11.94
CA THR A 171 5.50 -76.04 -11.93
C THR A 171 4.32 -75.81 -10.98
N ALA A 172 3.09 -76.07 -11.48
CA ALA A 172 1.80 -76.18 -10.75
C ALA A 172 0.68 -75.13 -10.95
N LEU A 173 0.50 -74.58 -12.17
CA LEU A 173 -0.87 -74.36 -12.70
C LEU A 173 -0.97 -74.99 -14.09
N ARG A 174 -2.11 -75.63 -14.39
CA ARG A 174 -2.42 -76.34 -15.65
C ARG A 174 -2.30 -75.49 -16.93
N ARG A 175 -1.96 -74.19 -16.85
CA ARG A 175 -1.74 -73.29 -17.99
C ARG A 175 -0.53 -72.36 -17.76
N PRO A 176 0.61 -72.54 -18.44
CA PRO A 176 1.81 -71.70 -18.25
C PRO A 176 1.57 -70.22 -18.61
N ARG A 177 0.75 -69.95 -19.65
CA ARG A 177 0.44 -68.57 -20.09
C ARG A 177 -0.33 -67.75 -19.05
N ALA A 178 -1.30 -68.36 -18.35
CA ALA A 178 -2.10 -67.67 -17.34
C ALA A 178 -1.26 -67.26 -16.12
N ARG A 179 -0.22 -68.04 -15.76
CA ARG A 179 0.72 -67.72 -14.68
C ARG A 179 1.61 -66.55 -14.99
N VAL A 180 2.25 -66.60 -16.16
CA VAL A 180 3.12 -65.52 -16.62
C VAL A 180 2.31 -64.23 -16.71
N LEU A 181 1.08 -64.31 -17.24
CA LEU A 181 0.17 -63.17 -17.29
C LEU A 181 -0.22 -62.67 -15.88
N SER A 182 -0.55 -63.54 -14.93
CA SER A 182 -0.90 -63.10 -13.56
C SER A 182 0.28 -62.45 -12.83
N VAL A 183 1.51 -62.95 -13.00
CA VAL A 183 2.71 -62.36 -12.41
C VAL A 183 2.99 -61.01 -13.06
N LEU A 184 2.93 -60.92 -14.39
CA LEU A 184 3.10 -59.66 -15.12
C LEU A 184 2.05 -58.62 -14.71
N VAL A 185 0.78 -59.00 -14.65
CA VAL A 185 -0.31 -58.11 -14.24
C VAL A 185 -0.13 -57.65 -12.80
N ALA A 186 0.15 -58.56 -11.85
CA ALA A 186 0.38 -58.18 -10.46
C ALA A 186 1.57 -57.23 -10.32
N SER A 187 2.68 -57.52 -11.01
CA SER A 187 3.90 -56.71 -10.97
C SER A 187 3.69 -55.34 -11.60
N LEU A 188 2.92 -55.25 -12.69
CA LEU A 188 2.57 -53.99 -13.33
C LEU A 188 1.60 -53.16 -12.49
N VAL A 189 0.62 -53.79 -11.84
CA VAL A 189 -0.31 -53.12 -10.92
C VAL A 189 0.44 -52.54 -9.72
N ILE A 190 1.29 -53.34 -9.06
CA ILE A 190 2.09 -52.87 -7.93
C ILE A 190 3.12 -51.82 -8.39
N GLY A 191 3.76 -52.01 -9.54
CA GLY A 191 4.63 -51.02 -10.16
C GLY A 191 3.94 -49.69 -10.41
N SER A 192 2.69 -49.72 -10.89
CA SER A 192 1.88 -48.52 -11.11
C SER A 192 1.50 -47.83 -9.80
N LEU A 193 1.25 -48.61 -8.73
CA LEU A 193 0.97 -48.06 -7.40
C LEU A 193 2.19 -47.36 -6.79
N PHE A 194 3.39 -47.90 -6.94
CA PHE A 194 4.63 -47.21 -6.51
C PHE A 194 4.94 -46.01 -7.40
N ALA A 195 4.74 -46.12 -8.72
CA ALA A 195 5.01 -45.05 -9.66
C ALA A 195 4.03 -43.87 -9.59
N SER A 196 2.90 -44.01 -8.91
CA SER A 196 1.94 -42.92 -8.72
C SER A 196 2.43 -41.87 -7.71
N SER A 197 3.35 -42.21 -6.80
CA SER A 197 3.99 -41.24 -5.90
C SER A 197 5.16 -40.51 -6.55
N ALA A 198 5.83 -41.13 -7.53
CA ALA A 198 7.02 -40.60 -8.19
C ALA A 198 6.88 -39.16 -8.72
N PRO A 199 5.78 -38.74 -9.39
CA PRO A 199 5.64 -37.39 -9.92
C PRO A 199 5.68 -36.27 -8.88
N GLN A 200 5.49 -36.58 -7.59
CA GLN A 200 5.56 -35.60 -6.49
C GLN A 200 7.00 -35.22 -6.14
N HIS A 201 7.98 -36.06 -6.49
CA HIS A 201 9.39 -35.90 -6.11
C HIS A 201 10.30 -35.51 -7.28
N TRP A 202 9.70 -35.02 -8.37
CA TRP A 202 10.43 -34.65 -9.58
C TRP A 202 11.49 -33.54 -9.33
N GLN A 203 11.20 -32.59 -8.44
CA GLN A 203 12.14 -31.52 -8.08
C GLN A 203 13.39 -32.09 -7.38
N THR A 204 13.19 -32.91 -6.35
CA THR A 204 14.28 -33.61 -5.64
C THR A 204 15.12 -34.48 -6.58
N TYR A 205 14.48 -35.14 -7.54
CA TYR A 205 15.15 -35.95 -8.56
C TYR A 205 16.02 -35.10 -9.51
N LEU A 206 15.50 -33.97 -9.99
CA LEU A 206 16.26 -33.08 -10.90
C LEU A 206 17.42 -32.40 -10.17
N LEU A 207 17.19 -31.93 -8.95
CA LEU A 207 18.24 -31.33 -8.10
C LEU A 207 19.36 -32.33 -7.80
N TRP A 208 19.04 -33.60 -7.52
CA TRP A 208 20.05 -34.65 -7.36
C TRP A 208 20.87 -34.88 -8.65
N ARG A 209 20.24 -34.83 -9.82
CA ARG A 209 20.89 -35.04 -11.12
C ARG A 209 21.77 -33.85 -11.56
N HIS A 210 21.37 -32.63 -11.18
CA HIS A 210 22.03 -31.36 -11.51
C HIS A 210 22.68 -30.70 -10.28
N GLN A 211 23.11 -31.51 -9.33
CA GLN A 211 23.72 -31.06 -8.07
C GLN A 211 24.92 -30.13 -8.32
N GLN A 212 25.00 -29.04 -7.56
CA GLN A 212 26.11 -28.09 -7.58
C GLN A 212 26.91 -28.20 -6.28
N SER A 213 28.13 -27.66 -6.26
CA SER A 213 28.93 -27.51 -5.04
C SER A 213 28.67 -26.15 -4.42
N PHE A 214 28.59 -26.09 -3.10
CA PHE A 214 28.52 -24.84 -2.35
C PHE A 214 29.91 -24.27 -2.05
N GLY A 215 30.96 -25.08 -2.15
CA GLY A 215 32.33 -24.68 -1.78
C GLY A 215 32.57 -24.67 -0.27
N GLU A 216 31.54 -24.99 0.53
CA GLU A 216 31.59 -25.14 1.98
C GLU A 216 31.44 -26.62 2.35
N VAL A 217 32.22 -27.08 3.33
CA VAL A 217 32.32 -28.49 3.72
C VAL A 217 31.93 -28.68 5.19
N ASP A 218 31.12 -29.69 5.46
CA ASP A 218 30.76 -30.10 6.82
C ASP A 218 31.99 -30.61 7.61
N PRO A 219 32.21 -30.13 8.85
CA PRO A 219 33.32 -30.54 9.70
C PRO A 219 33.25 -31.95 10.30
N ILE A 220 32.12 -32.68 10.24
CA ILE A 220 32.02 -34.04 10.82
C ILE A 220 32.38 -35.13 9.82
N HIS A 221 31.84 -35.04 8.61
CA HIS A 221 31.91 -36.06 7.58
C HIS A 221 32.63 -35.61 6.31
N ASP A 222 33.17 -34.39 6.28
CA ASP A 222 33.95 -33.82 5.17
C ASP A 222 33.15 -33.85 3.85
N ARG A 223 31.88 -33.46 3.93
CA ARG A 223 30.94 -33.43 2.80
C ARG A 223 30.60 -31.99 2.44
N ASP A 224 30.69 -31.66 1.16
CA ASP A 224 30.19 -30.39 0.64
C ASP A 224 28.70 -30.20 1.01
N VAL A 225 28.30 -28.97 1.34
CA VAL A 225 26.91 -28.66 1.71
C VAL A 225 25.90 -29.09 0.62
N GLY A 226 26.31 -29.08 -0.65
CA GLY A 226 25.54 -29.60 -1.79
C GLY A 226 25.17 -31.09 -1.65
N PHE A 227 25.93 -31.89 -0.90
CA PHE A 227 25.50 -33.24 -0.53
C PHE A 227 24.19 -33.22 0.28
N PHE A 228 24.06 -32.32 1.26
CA PHE A 228 22.89 -32.22 2.14
C PHE A 228 21.70 -31.59 1.40
N VAL A 229 21.95 -30.56 0.59
CA VAL A 229 20.91 -29.83 -0.13
C VAL A 229 20.36 -30.63 -1.32
N PHE A 230 21.22 -31.23 -2.14
CA PHE A 230 20.81 -31.87 -3.40
C PHE A 230 20.67 -33.39 -3.30
N ARG A 231 21.61 -34.07 -2.63
CA ARG A 231 21.76 -35.53 -2.74
C ARG A 231 21.09 -36.31 -1.61
N LEU A 232 21.26 -35.88 -0.37
CA LEU A 232 20.70 -36.53 0.81
C LEU A 232 19.16 -36.67 0.75
N PRO A 233 18.36 -35.67 0.33
CA PRO A 233 16.91 -35.81 0.26
C PRO A 233 16.47 -36.89 -0.73
N PHE A 234 17.17 -37.00 -1.86
CA PHE A 234 16.91 -38.05 -2.85
C PHE A 234 17.32 -39.44 -2.34
N GLU A 235 18.47 -39.58 -1.68
CA GLU A 235 18.91 -40.86 -1.10
C GLU A 235 17.99 -41.32 0.05
N LEU A 236 17.47 -40.40 0.85
CA LEU A 236 16.46 -40.68 1.88
C LEU A 236 15.13 -41.15 1.27
N LEU A 237 14.69 -40.52 0.19
CA LEU A 237 13.51 -40.95 -0.56
C LEU A 237 13.72 -42.35 -1.16
N ALA A 238 14.84 -42.56 -1.88
CA ALA A 238 15.17 -43.81 -2.55
C ALA A 238 15.31 -44.98 -1.57
N SER A 239 15.96 -44.76 -0.41
CA SER A 239 16.06 -45.78 0.65
C SER A 239 14.68 -46.14 1.21
N SER A 240 13.81 -45.16 1.49
CA SER A 240 12.46 -45.41 2.03
C SER A 240 11.57 -46.18 1.05
N MET A 241 11.58 -45.80 -0.23
CA MET A 241 10.85 -46.49 -1.29
C MET A 241 11.37 -47.91 -1.52
N SER A 242 12.69 -48.11 -1.48
CA SER A 242 13.31 -49.43 -1.62
C SER A 242 12.95 -50.36 -0.45
N MET A 243 12.95 -49.84 0.79
CA MET A 243 12.53 -50.62 1.96
C MET A 243 11.06 -51.01 1.88
N ALA A 244 10.18 -50.09 1.50
CA ALA A 244 8.76 -50.37 1.29
C ALA A 244 8.56 -51.42 0.17
N LEU A 245 9.32 -51.33 -0.92
CA LEU A 245 9.28 -52.28 -2.03
C LEU A 245 9.67 -53.70 -1.58
N VAL A 246 10.76 -53.85 -0.82
CA VAL A 246 11.18 -55.16 -0.30
C VAL A 246 10.16 -55.70 0.70
N LEU A 247 9.58 -54.86 1.56
CA LEU A 247 8.55 -55.26 2.51
C LEU A 247 7.27 -55.75 1.81
N VAL A 248 6.77 -54.99 0.83
CA VAL A 248 5.60 -55.39 0.02
C VAL A 248 5.90 -56.69 -0.73
N SER A 249 7.10 -56.83 -1.31
CA SER A 249 7.53 -58.08 -1.96
C SER A 249 7.54 -59.25 -0.97
N ALA A 250 8.05 -59.06 0.24
CA ALA A 250 8.06 -60.07 1.29
C ALA A 250 6.65 -60.49 1.72
N VAL A 251 5.72 -59.54 1.87
CA VAL A 251 4.31 -59.83 2.18
C VAL A 251 3.67 -60.64 1.05
N LEU A 252 3.85 -60.23 -0.20
CA LEU A 252 3.28 -60.95 -1.36
C LEU A 252 3.85 -62.36 -1.49
N VAL A 253 5.17 -62.53 -1.34
CA VAL A 253 5.83 -63.84 -1.32
C VAL A 253 5.29 -64.70 -0.19
N THR A 254 5.12 -64.13 1.00
CA THR A 254 4.56 -64.82 2.18
C THR A 254 3.13 -65.30 1.91
N ILE A 255 2.27 -64.45 1.34
CA ILE A 255 0.89 -64.81 0.97
C ILE A 255 0.91 -65.95 -0.05
N VAL A 256 1.66 -65.82 -1.15
CA VAL A 256 1.72 -66.83 -2.21
C VAL A 256 2.23 -68.18 -1.69
N ARG A 257 3.29 -68.18 -0.88
CA ARG A 257 3.85 -69.40 -0.28
C ARG A 257 2.92 -69.99 0.78
N SER A 258 2.15 -69.17 1.49
CA SER A 258 1.14 -69.64 2.45
C SER A 258 -0.05 -70.31 1.76
N VAL A 259 -0.57 -69.71 0.69
CA VAL A 259 -1.66 -70.28 -0.12
C VAL A 259 -1.23 -71.60 -0.77
N ARG A 260 0.04 -71.73 -1.17
CA ARG A 260 0.61 -72.99 -1.67
C ARG A 260 0.80 -74.07 -0.60
N GLY A 261 0.72 -73.72 0.69
CA GLY A 261 1.06 -74.60 1.80
C GLY A 261 2.57 -74.80 2.01
N ASP A 262 3.43 -74.08 1.27
CA ASP A 262 4.89 -74.08 1.44
C ASP A 262 5.31 -73.32 2.71
N LEU A 263 4.40 -72.51 3.25
CA LEU A 263 4.51 -71.81 4.53
C LEU A 263 3.22 -72.02 5.34
N ARG A 264 3.34 -72.49 6.58
CA ARG A 264 2.27 -72.52 7.57
C ARG A 264 2.73 -71.72 8.78
N ILE A 265 1.88 -70.83 9.28
CA ILE A 265 2.23 -69.93 10.41
C ILE A 265 1.98 -70.63 11.75
N ARG A 266 0.97 -71.52 11.84
CA ARG A 266 0.65 -72.28 13.06
C ARG A 266 0.30 -73.75 12.74
N PRO A 267 1.13 -74.73 13.15
CA PRO A 267 2.51 -74.56 13.66
C PRO A 267 3.43 -74.00 12.56
N PHE A 268 4.48 -73.27 12.94
CA PHE A 268 5.42 -72.68 11.97
C PHE A 268 6.16 -73.77 11.20
N ARG A 269 5.87 -73.93 9.91
CA ARG A 269 6.55 -74.86 8.99
C ARG A 269 6.77 -74.18 7.65
N ALA A 270 8.01 -74.15 7.19
CA ALA A 270 8.39 -73.57 5.91
C ALA A 270 9.31 -74.53 5.16
N THR A 271 9.12 -74.71 3.86
CA THR A 271 10.04 -75.49 3.02
C THR A 271 11.41 -74.80 2.91
N PHE A 272 12.48 -75.55 2.66
CA PHE A 272 13.84 -74.98 2.53
C PHE A 272 13.92 -73.85 1.48
N GLY A 273 13.25 -74.02 0.33
CA GLY A 273 13.17 -73.00 -0.71
C GLY A 273 12.37 -71.76 -0.30
N THR A 274 11.43 -71.87 0.65
CA THR A 274 10.72 -70.72 1.24
C THR A 274 11.56 -70.03 2.30
N GLN A 275 12.27 -70.81 3.13
CA GLN A 275 13.22 -70.27 4.09
C GLN A 275 14.32 -69.45 3.40
N CYS A 276 14.92 -69.97 2.32
CA CYS A 276 15.94 -69.23 1.57
C CYS A 276 15.39 -67.95 0.92
N HIS A 277 14.20 -68.01 0.33
CA HIS A 277 13.63 -66.84 -0.35
C HIS A 277 13.28 -65.71 0.63
N LEU A 278 12.63 -66.06 1.76
CA LEU A 278 12.35 -65.10 2.83
C LEU A 278 13.63 -64.59 3.50
N ALA A 279 14.66 -65.44 3.63
CA ALA A 279 15.98 -65.04 4.13
C ALA A 279 16.67 -64.01 3.22
N VAL A 280 16.61 -64.19 1.89
CA VAL A 280 17.15 -63.22 0.92
C VAL A 280 16.42 -61.88 1.00
N LEU A 281 15.09 -61.91 1.11
CA LEU A 281 14.30 -60.68 1.29
C LEU A 281 14.58 -59.99 2.63
N ALA A 282 14.70 -60.75 3.71
CA ALA A 282 15.08 -60.22 5.02
C ALA A 282 16.50 -59.61 5.00
N ALA A 283 17.47 -60.27 4.36
CA ALA A 283 18.82 -59.76 4.20
C ALA A 283 18.86 -58.49 3.32
N GLY A 284 18.08 -58.45 2.24
CA GLY A 284 17.93 -57.26 1.41
C GLY A 284 17.32 -56.08 2.17
N PHE A 285 16.28 -56.35 2.97
CA PHE A 285 15.68 -55.33 3.85
C PHE A 285 16.69 -54.81 4.88
N LEU A 286 17.46 -55.69 5.52
CA LEU A 286 18.49 -55.31 6.50
C LEU A 286 19.65 -54.56 5.85
N GLY A 287 20.04 -54.89 4.62
CA GLY A 287 21.03 -54.12 3.86
C GLY A 287 20.54 -52.71 3.53
N LEU A 288 19.28 -52.56 3.14
CA LEU A 288 18.64 -51.26 2.95
C LEU A 288 18.47 -50.49 4.26
N ALA A 289 18.15 -51.18 5.35
CA ALA A 289 18.09 -50.58 6.68
C ALA A 289 19.49 -50.09 7.13
N ALA A 290 20.55 -50.84 6.84
CA ALA A 290 21.92 -50.43 7.08
C ALA A 290 22.28 -49.18 6.25
N TRP A 291 21.92 -49.14 4.96
CA TRP A 291 22.08 -47.92 4.16
C TRP A 291 21.29 -46.75 4.74
N ARG A 292 20.02 -46.97 5.14
CA ARG A 292 19.19 -45.96 5.78
C ARG A 292 19.81 -45.43 7.07
N LEU A 293 20.29 -46.30 7.95
CA LEU A 293 20.96 -45.92 9.20
C LEU A 293 22.22 -45.08 8.95
N ARG A 294 22.98 -45.37 7.87
CA ARG A 294 24.10 -44.52 7.44
C ARG A 294 23.61 -43.14 6.99
N LEU A 295 22.45 -43.02 6.35
CA LEU A 295 21.87 -41.73 5.99
C LEU A 295 21.34 -40.95 7.19
N GLU A 296 20.79 -41.64 8.19
CA GLU A 296 20.32 -41.01 9.44
C GLU A 296 21.46 -40.31 10.20
N GLN A 297 22.72 -40.74 10.03
CA GLN A 297 23.88 -40.05 10.62
C GLN A 297 24.03 -38.62 10.10
N TYR A 298 23.82 -38.39 8.81
CA TYR A 298 23.87 -37.05 8.22
C TYR A 298 22.66 -36.19 8.62
N ARG A 299 21.53 -36.81 9.01
CA ARG A 299 20.37 -36.05 9.51
C ARG A 299 20.60 -35.44 10.87
N LEU A 300 21.55 -35.94 11.67
CA LEU A 300 21.92 -35.33 12.94
C LEU A 300 22.39 -33.88 12.75
N GLU A 301 23.08 -33.60 11.63
CA GLU A 301 23.54 -32.25 11.27
C GLU A 301 22.41 -31.33 10.81
N LEU A 302 21.24 -31.88 10.49
CA LEU A 302 20.02 -31.14 10.15
C LEU A 302 19.09 -30.93 11.36
N GLY A 303 19.56 -31.29 12.57
CA GLY A 303 18.82 -31.15 13.82
C GLY A 303 18.31 -29.73 14.02
N GLN A 304 17.11 -29.60 14.59
CA GLN A 304 16.46 -28.32 14.84
C GLN A 304 16.32 -28.09 16.34
N PRO A 305 16.42 -26.84 16.82
CA PRO A 305 16.30 -26.52 18.23
C PRO A 305 14.90 -26.89 18.76
N SER A 306 14.85 -27.32 20.01
CA SER A 306 13.61 -27.63 20.71
C SER A 306 12.99 -26.37 21.29
N PRO A 307 11.69 -26.11 21.07
CA PRO A 307 10.98 -24.98 21.70
C PRO A 307 10.98 -25.04 23.24
N GLU A 308 11.15 -26.24 23.81
CA GLU A 308 11.12 -26.48 25.26
C GLU A 308 12.47 -26.18 25.95
N ASP A 309 13.55 -26.10 25.18
CA ASP A 309 14.91 -25.89 25.69
C ASP A 309 15.53 -24.63 25.06
N PRO A 310 15.53 -23.49 25.77
CA PRO A 310 16.12 -22.24 25.29
C PRO A 310 17.61 -22.33 24.97
N GLY A 311 18.32 -23.31 25.52
CA GLY A 311 19.74 -23.56 25.26
C GLY A 311 20.01 -24.42 24.03
N SER A 312 18.97 -25.04 23.46
CA SER A 312 19.10 -25.90 22.28
C SER A 312 19.43 -25.10 21.01
N PHE A 313 20.20 -25.70 20.10
CA PHE A 313 20.70 -25.07 18.88
C PHE A 313 20.54 -26.01 17.68
N ALA A 314 20.68 -25.47 16.46
CA ALA A 314 20.55 -26.26 15.24
C ALA A 314 21.82 -27.06 14.90
N GLY A 315 21.64 -28.28 14.39
CA GLY A 315 22.70 -29.22 14.02
C GLY A 315 23.02 -30.25 15.12
N ALA A 316 24.10 -31.00 14.90
CA ALA A 316 24.49 -32.10 15.78
C ALA A 316 25.23 -31.56 17.02
N GLY A 317 24.71 -31.86 18.22
CA GLY A 317 25.35 -31.53 19.50
C GLY A 317 26.39 -32.56 19.96
N TYR A 318 26.97 -32.34 21.15
CA TYR A 318 28.01 -33.22 21.70
C TYR A 318 27.54 -34.67 21.81
N VAL A 319 26.32 -34.89 22.31
CA VAL A 319 25.72 -36.22 22.44
C VAL A 319 25.47 -36.86 21.08
N ASP A 320 25.08 -36.08 20.08
CA ASP A 320 24.83 -36.60 18.73
C ASP A 320 26.11 -37.12 18.09
N VAL A 321 27.20 -36.36 18.21
CA VAL A 321 28.48 -36.70 17.61
C VAL A 321 29.19 -37.84 18.34
N HIS A 322 29.15 -37.87 19.68
CA HIS A 322 29.89 -38.86 20.46
C HIS A 322 29.09 -40.11 20.82
N VAL A 323 27.76 -40.06 20.77
CA VAL A 323 26.88 -41.19 21.16
C VAL A 323 26.02 -41.65 20.00
N HIS A 324 25.20 -40.77 19.42
CA HIS A 324 24.23 -41.18 18.39
C HIS A 324 24.93 -41.62 17.09
N SER A 325 25.90 -40.85 16.59
CA SER A 325 26.62 -41.19 15.35
C SER A 325 27.41 -42.52 15.44
N PRO A 326 28.21 -42.78 16.50
CA PRO A 326 28.82 -44.08 16.70
C PRO A 326 27.80 -45.21 16.92
N GLY A 327 26.72 -44.93 17.65
CA GLY A 327 25.62 -45.89 17.85
C GLY A 327 25.00 -46.34 16.53
N LEU A 328 24.65 -45.39 15.66
CA LEU A 328 24.18 -45.67 14.30
C LEU A 328 25.22 -46.47 13.50
N SER A 329 26.51 -46.17 13.63
CA SER A 329 27.58 -46.90 12.93
C SER A 329 27.64 -48.36 13.35
N TRP A 330 27.51 -48.64 14.65
CA TRP A 330 27.42 -50.02 15.15
C TRP A 330 26.13 -50.71 14.74
N MET A 331 25.01 -49.99 14.71
CA MET A 331 23.75 -50.54 14.20
C MET A 331 23.86 -50.94 12.72
N VAL A 332 24.59 -50.18 11.88
CA VAL A 332 24.90 -50.56 10.49
C VAL A 332 25.66 -51.90 10.46
N VAL A 333 26.72 -52.03 11.27
CA VAL A 333 27.51 -53.27 11.36
C VAL A 333 26.63 -54.46 11.79
N PHE A 334 25.84 -54.31 12.85
CA PHE A 334 24.98 -55.40 13.34
C PHE A 334 23.83 -55.73 12.39
N ALA A 335 23.26 -54.74 11.68
CA ALA A 335 22.27 -54.97 10.65
C ALA A 335 22.86 -55.79 9.48
N LEU A 336 24.09 -55.47 9.05
CA LEU A 336 24.79 -56.25 8.01
C LEU A 336 25.15 -57.67 8.50
N LEU A 337 25.62 -57.82 9.73
CA LEU A 337 25.86 -59.14 10.33
C LEU A 337 24.57 -59.97 10.42
N LEU A 338 23.45 -59.35 10.81
CA LEU A 338 22.15 -59.99 10.83
C LEU A 338 21.69 -60.35 9.41
N ALA A 339 21.97 -59.51 8.40
CA ALA A 339 21.66 -59.82 7.00
C ALA A 339 22.42 -61.06 6.52
N VAL A 340 23.73 -61.15 6.81
CA VAL A 340 24.55 -62.33 6.51
C VAL A 340 24.03 -63.56 7.26
N ALA A 341 23.65 -63.40 8.54
CA ALA A 341 23.07 -64.49 9.33
C ALA A 341 21.73 -64.98 8.76
N CYS A 342 20.86 -64.08 8.27
CA CYS A 342 19.63 -64.43 7.56
C CYS A 342 19.93 -65.33 6.36
N LEU A 343 20.93 -64.97 5.55
CA LEU A 343 21.34 -65.78 4.39
C LEU A 343 21.90 -67.15 4.78
N ALA A 344 22.65 -67.24 5.88
CA ALA A 344 23.27 -68.48 6.36
C ALA A 344 22.29 -69.42 7.11
N ALA A 345 21.28 -68.88 7.78
CA ALA A 345 20.39 -69.63 8.68
C ALA A 345 19.69 -70.84 8.04
N PRO A 346 19.14 -70.78 6.81
CA PRO A 346 18.53 -71.94 6.16
C PRO A 346 19.50 -73.11 5.95
N PHE A 347 20.80 -72.82 5.70
CA PHE A 347 21.81 -73.84 5.43
C PHE A 347 22.31 -74.50 6.71
N VAL A 348 22.55 -73.71 7.76
CA VAL A 348 23.01 -74.20 9.07
C VAL A 348 21.91 -74.96 9.82
N GLY A 349 20.65 -74.57 9.64
CA GLY A 349 19.48 -75.21 10.25
C GLY A 349 19.26 -76.67 9.86
N ARG A 350 19.94 -77.17 8.81
CA ARG A 350 19.90 -78.60 8.41
C ARG A 350 20.54 -79.55 9.43
N GLY A 351 21.47 -79.08 10.25
CA GLY A 351 22.24 -79.89 11.22
C GLY A 351 21.83 -79.71 12.69
N GLY A 352 20.81 -78.90 12.98
CA GLY A 352 20.29 -78.66 14.34
C GLY A 352 19.69 -77.25 14.53
N SER A 353 18.47 -77.18 15.07
CA SER A 353 17.69 -75.93 15.13
C SER A 353 18.30 -74.83 16.02
N ARG A 354 19.00 -75.20 17.11
CA ARG A 354 19.54 -74.23 18.08
C ARG A 354 20.65 -73.33 17.52
N ARG A 355 21.52 -73.84 16.63
CA ARG A 355 22.63 -73.05 16.04
C ARG A 355 22.13 -71.97 15.09
N ALA A 356 21.15 -72.31 14.24
CA ALA A 356 20.54 -71.36 13.32
C ALA A 356 19.75 -70.26 14.06
N THR A 357 19.01 -70.62 15.11
CA THR A 357 18.34 -69.63 15.96
C THR A 357 19.33 -68.71 16.66
N ALA A 358 20.43 -69.24 17.22
CA ALA A 358 21.46 -68.43 17.87
C ALA A 358 22.13 -67.44 16.91
N MET A 359 22.41 -67.84 15.65
CA MET A 359 22.98 -66.97 14.62
C MET A 359 22.10 -65.75 14.28
N LEU A 360 20.78 -65.87 14.41
CA LEU A 360 19.85 -64.75 14.17
C LEU A 360 19.61 -63.93 15.44
N VAL A 361 19.43 -64.60 16.58
CA VAL A 361 19.10 -63.95 17.85
C VAL A 361 20.25 -63.10 18.36
N VAL A 362 21.51 -63.54 18.22
CA VAL A 362 22.66 -62.78 18.75
C VAL A 362 22.84 -61.42 18.04
N PRO A 363 22.99 -61.33 16.70
CA PRO A 363 23.08 -60.03 16.02
C PRO A 363 21.80 -59.20 16.17
N GLY A 364 20.63 -59.83 16.21
CA GLY A 364 19.37 -59.14 16.46
C GLY A 364 19.28 -58.51 17.86
N LEU A 365 19.75 -59.23 18.89
CA LEU A 365 19.83 -58.73 20.25
C LEU A 365 20.89 -57.64 20.39
N LEU A 366 22.04 -57.79 19.72
CA LEU A 366 23.07 -56.74 19.67
C LEU A 366 22.57 -55.47 18.97
N LEU A 367 21.87 -55.62 17.85
CA LEU A 367 21.24 -54.50 17.14
C LEU A 367 20.20 -53.80 18.04
N GLY A 368 19.30 -54.56 18.66
CA GLY A 368 18.29 -54.02 19.57
C GLY A 368 18.88 -53.40 20.83
N ALA A 369 19.91 -54.02 21.42
CA ALA A 369 20.64 -53.49 22.57
C ALA A 369 21.37 -52.20 22.20
N THR A 370 22.04 -52.15 21.04
CA THR A 370 22.72 -50.94 20.56
C THR A 370 21.70 -49.82 20.35
N ALA A 371 20.58 -50.10 19.68
CA ALA A 371 19.51 -49.12 19.47
C ALA A 371 18.95 -48.57 20.80
N LEU A 372 18.72 -49.43 21.80
CA LEU A 372 18.27 -49.02 23.13
C LEU A 372 19.32 -48.18 23.86
N LEU A 373 20.58 -48.64 23.84
CA LEU A 373 21.69 -47.99 24.53
C LEU A 373 22.00 -46.64 23.91
N SER A 374 22.21 -46.55 22.60
CA SER A 374 22.52 -45.29 21.91
C SER A 374 21.31 -44.38 21.74
N GLY A 375 20.09 -44.90 21.84
CA GLY A 375 18.87 -44.12 21.68
C GLY A 375 18.34 -43.48 22.97
N ALA A 376 18.49 -44.16 24.11
CA ALA A 376 17.88 -43.71 25.36
C ALA A 376 18.85 -43.71 26.55
N VAL A 377 19.62 -44.78 26.74
CA VAL A 377 20.38 -44.98 27.99
C VAL A 377 21.66 -44.14 28.02
N VAL A 378 22.54 -44.32 27.04
CA VAL A 378 23.84 -43.64 26.97
C VAL A 378 23.67 -42.13 26.75
N PRO A 379 22.77 -41.63 25.87
CA PRO A 379 22.53 -40.20 25.74
C PRO A 379 22.15 -39.53 27.06
N ALA A 380 21.25 -40.14 27.84
CA ALA A 380 20.84 -39.59 29.14
C ALA A 380 22.01 -39.52 30.12
N VAL A 381 22.84 -40.57 30.18
CA VAL A 381 24.03 -40.61 31.04
C VAL A 381 25.06 -39.57 30.59
N VAL A 382 25.40 -39.51 29.30
CA VAL A 382 26.39 -38.55 28.79
C VAL A 382 25.90 -37.12 28.97
N ARG A 383 24.61 -36.85 28.74
CA ARG A 383 24.02 -35.53 29.00
C ARG A 383 24.18 -35.14 30.47
N GLN A 384 23.72 -35.98 31.39
CA GLN A 384 23.74 -35.70 32.83
C GLN A 384 25.16 -35.54 33.41
N PHE A 385 26.12 -36.34 32.94
CA PHE A 385 27.45 -36.43 33.56
C PHE A 385 28.57 -35.71 32.79
N VAL A 386 28.36 -35.37 31.50
CA VAL A 386 29.38 -34.70 30.66
C VAL A 386 28.90 -33.33 30.21
N VAL A 387 27.67 -33.21 29.71
CA VAL A 387 27.16 -31.96 29.12
C VAL A 387 26.63 -31.00 30.18
N ASP A 388 25.66 -31.45 30.99
CA ASP A 388 25.00 -30.61 31.98
C ASP A 388 25.96 -29.98 33.02
N PRO A 389 27.05 -30.65 33.46
CA PRO A 389 28.01 -30.02 34.39
C PRO A 389 28.78 -28.84 33.80
N ASN A 390 29.05 -28.84 32.50
CA ASN A 390 29.77 -27.74 31.82
C ASN A 390 29.37 -27.64 30.34
N PRO A 391 28.16 -27.10 30.05
CA PRO A 391 27.60 -27.12 28.70
C PRO A 391 28.42 -26.29 27.71
N LEU A 392 29.01 -25.18 28.14
CA LEU A 392 29.81 -24.34 27.26
C LEU A 392 31.11 -25.05 26.79
N LEU A 393 31.75 -25.83 27.66
CA LEU A 393 32.95 -26.57 27.29
C LEU A 393 32.65 -27.74 26.33
N SER A 394 31.55 -28.46 26.57
CA SER A 394 31.17 -29.61 25.74
C SER A 394 30.49 -29.18 24.42
N GLU A 395 29.57 -28.23 24.48
CA GLU A 395 28.72 -27.83 23.33
C GLU A 395 29.29 -26.63 22.55
N GLY A 396 30.24 -25.88 23.11
CA GLY A 396 30.78 -24.66 22.50
C GLY A 396 31.21 -24.79 21.02
N PRO A 397 31.96 -25.84 20.62
CA PRO A 397 32.32 -26.06 19.22
C PRO A 397 31.12 -26.35 18.30
N PHE A 398 30.07 -27.00 18.82
CA PHE A 398 28.86 -27.34 18.07
C PHE A 398 27.94 -26.13 17.93
N VAL A 399 27.82 -25.33 18.98
CA VAL A 399 27.15 -24.01 18.94
C VAL A 399 27.84 -23.10 17.93
N ALA A 400 29.18 -23.06 17.89
CA ALA A 400 29.90 -22.26 16.88
C ALA A 400 29.57 -22.68 15.43
N ARG A 401 29.38 -23.99 15.18
CA ARG A 401 28.92 -24.50 13.89
C ARG A 401 27.48 -24.10 13.60
N SER A 402 26.60 -24.15 14.60
CA SER A 402 25.21 -23.70 14.48
C SER A 402 25.12 -22.21 14.11
N ILE A 403 25.92 -21.38 14.79
CA ILE A 403 26.03 -19.94 14.52
C ILE A 403 26.51 -19.71 13.09
N THR A 404 27.59 -20.38 12.69
CA THR A 404 28.16 -20.23 11.34
C THR A 404 27.20 -20.74 10.27
N GLY A 405 26.62 -21.94 10.45
CA GLY A 405 25.70 -22.57 9.53
C GLY A 405 24.42 -21.76 9.31
N THR A 406 23.81 -21.24 10.38
CA THR A 406 22.61 -20.38 10.24
C THR A 406 22.95 -19.04 9.57
N ARG A 407 24.07 -18.42 9.93
CA ARG A 407 24.51 -17.16 9.32
C ARG A 407 24.91 -17.31 7.85
N SER A 408 25.53 -18.43 7.47
CA SER A 408 25.79 -18.78 6.08
C SER A 408 24.49 -19.11 5.35
N GLY A 409 23.66 -19.99 5.89
CA GLY A 409 22.40 -20.46 5.30
C GLY A 409 21.43 -19.33 4.95
N LEU A 410 21.28 -18.34 5.83
CA LEU A 410 20.36 -17.21 5.65
C LEU A 410 21.04 -15.91 5.19
N GLY A 411 22.34 -15.93 4.91
CA GLY A 411 23.07 -14.74 4.45
C GLY A 411 23.24 -13.65 5.52
N LEU A 412 23.24 -14.01 6.81
CA LEU A 412 23.46 -13.07 7.92
C LEU A 412 24.95 -12.74 8.13
N HIS A 413 25.85 -13.55 7.58
CA HIS A 413 27.29 -13.34 7.68
C HIS A 413 27.78 -12.11 6.88
N THR A 414 26.99 -11.63 5.92
CA THR A 414 27.27 -10.42 5.12
C THR A 414 26.75 -9.14 5.77
N ILE A 415 26.07 -9.23 6.91
CA ILE A 415 25.54 -8.06 7.62
C ILE A 415 26.70 -7.21 8.14
N GLU A 416 26.81 -6.00 7.62
CA GLU A 416 27.76 -5.00 8.11
C GLU A 416 27.23 -4.35 9.38
N VAL A 417 28.07 -4.24 10.42
CA VAL A 417 27.67 -3.66 11.71
C VAL A 417 28.31 -2.29 11.87
N GLU A 418 27.49 -1.24 11.85
CA GLU A 418 27.94 0.15 12.04
C GLU A 418 27.57 0.67 13.45
N PRO A 419 28.53 1.20 14.22
CA PRO A 419 28.22 1.77 15.52
C PRO A 419 27.57 3.15 15.37
N TYR A 420 26.41 3.33 15.99
CA TYR A 420 25.75 4.62 16.12
C TYR A 420 26.25 5.37 17.34
N ARG A 421 26.76 6.59 17.12
CA ARG A 421 27.30 7.44 18.18
C ARG A 421 26.59 8.80 18.15
N PRO A 422 25.48 8.96 18.89
CA PRO A 422 24.78 10.23 18.94
C PRO A 422 25.64 11.27 19.69
N THR A 423 25.61 12.52 19.24
CA THR A 423 26.22 13.67 19.92
C THR A 423 25.45 14.09 21.17
N GLY A 424 24.18 13.67 21.30
CA GLY A 424 23.39 13.74 22.53
C GLY A 424 22.59 15.02 22.75
N SER A 425 22.41 15.87 21.73
CA SER A 425 21.48 17.01 21.80
C SER A 425 21.09 17.50 20.41
N PHE A 426 19.84 17.93 20.26
CA PHE A 426 19.38 18.66 19.07
C PHE A 426 19.27 20.16 19.35
N ALA A 427 19.73 20.97 18.39
CA ALA A 427 19.56 22.42 18.37
C ALA A 427 18.55 22.84 17.31
N ALA A 428 17.97 24.05 17.45
CA ALA A 428 17.10 24.62 16.42
C ALA A 428 17.81 24.74 15.04
N ALA A 429 19.15 24.86 15.03
CA ALA A 429 19.95 24.87 13.81
C ALA A 429 19.93 23.55 13.03
N ASP A 430 19.59 22.42 13.67
CA ASP A 430 19.54 21.10 13.03
C ASP A 430 18.23 20.88 12.26
N PHE A 431 17.23 21.75 12.46
CA PHE A 431 15.91 21.63 11.84
C PHE A 431 15.93 21.37 10.33
N PRO A 432 16.73 22.09 9.50
CA PRO A 432 16.76 21.85 8.06
C PRO A 432 17.21 20.43 7.70
N GLU A 433 18.22 19.89 8.40
CA GLU A 433 18.70 18.53 8.16
C GLU A 433 17.64 17.50 8.60
N ILE A 434 17.05 17.67 9.80
CA ILE A 434 16.03 16.76 10.31
C ILE A 434 14.81 16.73 9.37
N LEU A 435 14.35 17.90 8.93
CA LEU A 435 13.25 18.02 7.98
C LEU A 435 13.57 17.35 6.64
N GLU A 436 14.78 17.53 6.11
CA GLU A 436 15.22 16.89 4.87
C GLU A 436 15.19 15.35 4.96
N ARG A 437 15.55 14.79 6.13
CA ARG A 437 15.55 13.34 6.40
C ARG A 437 14.14 12.77 6.48
N PHE A 438 13.20 13.50 7.09
CA PHE A 438 11.81 13.06 7.25
C PHE A 438 10.91 13.39 6.05
N ALA A 439 11.29 14.30 5.16
CA ALA A 439 10.56 14.61 3.93
C ALA A 439 10.33 13.38 3.02
N THR A 440 11.12 12.31 3.22
CA THR A 440 11.08 11.06 2.46
C THR A 440 10.66 9.83 3.27
N VAL A 441 10.17 10.04 4.50
CA VAL A 441 9.50 9.00 5.31
C VAL A 441 8.01 8.98 4.95
N PRO A 442 7.39 7.80 4.74
CA PRO A 442 5.95 7.72 4.51
C PRO A 442 5.19 8.29 5.72
N LEU A 443 4.37 9.30 5.47
CA LEU A 443 3.53 9.91 6.51
C LEU A 443 2.29 9.07 6.83
N TRP A 444 1.85 8.28 5.86
CA TRP A 444 0.62 7.50 5.94
C TRP A 444 0.94 6.01 6.04
N ASP A 445 0.21 5.31 6.92
CA ASP A 445 0.24 3.86 6.96
C ASP A 445 -0.60 3.27 5.80
N SER A 446 -0.17 2.14 5.25
CA SER A 446 -0.78 1.52 4.05
C SER A 446 -2.28 1.25 4.23
N TRP A 447 -2.68 0.69 5.37
CA TRP A 447 -4.07 0.38 5.70
C TRP A 447 -4.99 1.63 5.73
N VAL A 448 -4.43 2.79 6.10
CA VAL A 448 -5.14 4.08 6.12
C VAL A 448 -5.38 4.58 4.70
N LEU A 449 -4.37 4.41 3.84
CA LEU A 449 -4.45 4.80 2.43
C LEU A 449 -5.42 3.91 1.65
N GLU A 450 -5.44 2.61 1.90
CA GLU A 450 -6.33 1.66 1.24
C GLU A 450 -7.81 2.07 1.35
N ALA A 451 -8.26 2.46 2.55
CA ALA A 451 -9.62 2.96 2.76
C ALA A 451 -9.90 4.22 1.92
N ARG A 452 -8.94 5.14 1.84
CA ARG A 452 -9.06 6.36 1.03
C ARG A 452 -9.03 6.06 -0.47
N MET A 453 -8.19 5.13 -0.91
CA MET A 453 -8.14 4.70 -2.31
C MET A 453 -9.50 4.15 -2.72
N GLN A 454 -10.14 3.33 -1.89
CA GLN A 454 -11.47 2.79 -2.16
C GLN A 454 -12.53 3.90 -2.31
N GLN A 455 -12.47 4.96 -1.51
CA GLN A 455 -13.42 6.07 -1.60
C GLN A 455 -13.20 6.93 -2.85
N LEU A 456 -11.96 7.30 -3.17
CA LEU A 456 -11.65 8.19 -4.30
C LEU A 456 -11.83 7.53 -5.67
N VAL A 457 -11.87 6.20 -5.71
CA VAL A 457 -11.87 5.40 -6.94
C VAL A 457 -13.25 4.76 -7.22
N ASN A 458 -14.23 5.03 -6.34
CA ASN A 458 -15.54 4.40 -6.31
C ASN A 458 -16.52 4.86 -7.41
N ASP A 459 -16.08 5.66 -8.39
CA ASP A 459 -16.89 6.05 -9.55
C ASP A 459 -17.40 4.83 -10.36
N THR A 460 -16.76 3.66 -10.16
CA THR A 460 -17.16 2.38 -10.75
C THR A 460 -17.20 1.29 -9.66
N PRO A 461 -18.37 0.73 -9.31
CA PRO A 461 -18.55 -0.06 -8.10
C PRO A 461 -17.81 -1.42 -8.10
N TYR A 462 -17.43 -1.94 -9.27
CA TYR A 462 -16.79 -3.26 -9.45
C TYR A 462 -15.26 -3.22 -9.51
N TYR A 463 -14.65 -2.05 -9.35
CA TYR A 463 -13.20 -1.92 -9.26
C TYR A 463 -12.76 -1.61 -7.84
N ARG A 464 -11.73 -2.31 -7.37
CA ARG A 464 -11.16 -2.16 -6.03
C ARG A 464 -9.64 -1.99 -6.12
N PRO A 465 -9.06 -0.96 -5.50
CA PRO A 465 -7.61 -0.89 -5.29
C PRO A 465 -7.12 -2.09 -4.47
N GLY A 466 -6.08 -2.77 -4.94
CA GLY A 466 -5.37 -3.81 -4.18
C GLY A 466 -4.54 -3.22 -3.02
N PRO A 467 -3.73 -4.06 -2.35
CA PRO A 467 -2.83 -3.61 -1.29
C PRO A 467 -1.94 -2.44 -1.74
N ALA A 468 -1.71 -1.49 -0.84
CA ALA A 468 -0.92 -0.30 -1.14
C ALA A 468 0.59 -0.54 -0.95
N THR A 469 1.38 -0.27 -1.99
CA THR A 469 2.85 -0.47 -1.99
C THR A 469 3.60 0.85 -2.19
N LEU A 470 4.83 0.94 -1.69
CA LEU A 470 5.70 2.10 -1.87
C LEU A 470 6.54 1.99 -3.15
N ASP A 471 6.67 3.11 -3.84
CA ASP A 471 7.44 3.25 -5.08
C ASP A 471 8.12 4.64 -5.13
N VAL A 472 9.16 4.78 -5.93
CA VAL A 472 9.93 6.02 -6.07
C VAL A 472 10.08 6.42 -7.54
N PRO A 473 8.96 6.76 -8.23
CA PRO A 473 9.02 7.19 -9.61
C PRO A 473 9.67 8.57 -9.74
N ARG A 474 10.15 8.90 -10.95
CA ARG A 474 10.55 10.25 -11.30
C ARG A 474 9.32 11.07 -11.70
N ILE A 475 8.96 12.05 -10.88
CA ILE A 475 7.87 13.01 -11.12
C ILE A 475 8.50 14.40 -11.21
N ASP A 476 8.25 15.14 -12.29
CA ASP A 476 8.88 16.44 -12.58
C ASP A 476 10.42 16.40 -12.56
N GLY A 477 11.00 15.29 -13.03
CA GLY A 477 12.46 15.07 -13.04
C GLY A 477 13.06 14.73 -11.66
N ARG A 478 12.27 14.68 -10.59
CA ARG A 478 12.74 14.34 -9.22
C ARG A 478 12.17 13.00 -8.75
N ARG A 479 12.98 12.21 -8.04
CA ARG A 479 12.51 10.99 -7.36
C ARG A 479 11.62 11.39 -6.19
N ARG A 480 10.37 10.92 -6.16
CA ARG A 480 9.41 11.22 -5.08
C ARG A 480 8.82 9.93 -4.53
N LEU A 481 8.76 9.82 -3.20
CA LEU A 481 8.06 8.71 -2.55
C LEU A 481 6.58 8.76 -2.91
N THR A 482 6.11 7.68 -3.50
CA THR A 482 4.75 7.54 -4.03
C THR A 482 4.18 6.25 -3.48
N VAL A 483 2.91 6.27 -3.11
CA VAL A 483 2.16 5.05 -2.78
C VAL A 483 1.35 4.67 -3.99
N VAL A 484 1.48 3.43 -4.43
CA VAL A 484 0.85 2.89 -5.63
C VAL A 484 -0.05 1.71 -5.28
N SER A 485 -1.18 1.59 -5.97
CA SER A 485 -2.06 0.43 -5.88
C SER A 485 -2.71 0.15 -7.22
N ALA A 486 -2.65 -1.10 -7.66
CA ALA A 486 -3.31 -1.56 -8.87
C ALA A 486 -4.82 -1.64 -8.62
N ARG A 487 -5.61 -1.04 -9.52
CA ARG A 487 -7.07 -1.10 -9.42
C ARG A 487 -7.58 -2.37 -10.08
N GLN A 488 -7.89 -3.36 -9.28
CA GLN A 488 -8.29 -4.69 -9.73
C GLN A 488 -9.80 -4.83 -9.83
N LEU A 489 -10.25 -5.87 -10.52
CA LEU A 489 -11.67 -6.21 -10.65
C LEU A 489 -12.11 -7.01 -9.42
N ASP A 490 -13.17 -6.55 -8.76
CA ASP A 490 -13.80 -7.21 -7.62
C ASP A 490 -15.21 -7.65 -8.04
N LEU A 491 -15.34 -8.93 -8.37
CA LEU A 491 -16.61 -9.49 -8.82
C LEU A 491 -17.65 -9.47 -7.70
N GLU A 492 -17.30 -9.57 -6.41
CA GLU A 492 -18.30 -9.60 -5.32
C GLU A 492 -19.14 -8.31 -5.25
N ARG A 493 -18.59 -7.20 -5.75
CA ARG A 493 -19.28 -5.91 -5.83
C ARG A 493 -20.22 -5.75 -7.02
N VAL A 494 -20.20 -6.69 -7.97
CA VAL A 494 -21.21 -6.76 -9.04
C VAL A 494 -22.52 -7.27 -8.41
N ALA A 495 -23.60 -6.50 -8.56
CA ALA A 495 -24.89 -6.79 -7.92
C ALA A 495 -25.34 -8.24 -8.12
N GLY A 496 -25.88 -8.90 -7.09
CA GLY A 496 -26.15 -10.34 -7.09
C GLY A 496 -27.03 -10.86 -8.25
N GLN A 497 -27.97 -10.06 -8.76
CA GLN A 497 -28.78 -10.42 -9.94
C GLN A 497 -28.01 -10.35 -11.28
N ALA A 498 -26.84 -9.68 -11.29
CA ALA A 498 -25.94 -9.56 -12.42
C ALA A 498 -24.75 -10.55 -12.38
N GLN A 499 -24.66 -11.42 -11.36
CA GLN A 499 -23.64 -12.48 -11.25
C GLN A 499 -23.97 -13.68 -12.15
N THR A 500 -23.99 -13.47 -13.46
CA THR A 500 -24.18 -14.56 -14.43
C THR A 500 -22.84 -15.07 -14.95
N TRP A 501 -22.76 -16.33 -15.40
CA TRP A 501 -21.56 -16.87 -16.05
C TRP A 501 -21.06 -15.95 -17.17
N GLY A 502 -21.98 -15.44 -18.01
CA GLY A 502 -21.65 -14.51 -19.08
C GLY A 502 -21.07 -13.18 -18.59
N ASN A 503 -21.56 -12.64 -17.47
CA ASN A 503 -21.00 -11.41 -16.89
C ASN A 503 -19.63 -11.67 -16.28
N ASN A 504 -19.50 -12.72 -15.47
CA ASN A 504 -18.30 -13.00 -14.69
C ASN A 504 -17.13 -13.51 -15.54
N ARG A 505 -17.41 -14.09 -16.72
CA ARG A 505 -16.40 -14.71 -17.57
C ARG A 505 -16.16 -13.98 -18.89
N LEU A 506 -17.12 -13.20 -19.40
CA LEU A 506 -17.03 -12.55 -20.72
C LEU A 506 -17.07 -11.03 -20.64
N ALA A 507 -17.81 -10.46 -19.68
CA ALA A 507 -18.04 -9.01 -19.62
C ALA A 507 -17.08 -8.32 -18.64
N PHE A 508 -16.99 -8.81 -17.41
CA PHE A 508 -16.09 -8.30 -16.37
C PHE A 508 -14.81 -9.13 -16.35
N THR A 509 -13.83 -8.71 -17.15
CA THR A 509 -12.64 -9.50 -17.47
C THR A 509 -11.33 -8.90 -16.97
N HIS A 510 -11.27 -7.60 -16.70
CA HIS A 510 -10.03 -6.89 -16.38
C HIS A 510 -10.26 -5.80 -15.33
N GLY A 511 -9.23 -5.54 -14.51
CA GLY A 511 -9.08 -4.33 -13.71
C GLY A 511 -8.60 -3.15 -14.55
N LEU A 512 -8.45 -1.97 -13.95
CA LEU A 512 -8.25 -0.74 -14.71
C LEU A 512 -7.42 0.31 -13.96
N GLY A 513 -6.13 0.38 -14.23
CA GLY A 513 -5.27 1.51 -13.88
C GLY A 513 -4.44 1.35 -12.63
N LEU A 514 -3.50 2.28 -12.42
CA LEU A 514 -2.60 2.31 -11.27
C LEU A 514 -2.76 3.63 -10.49
N VAL A 515 -3.46 3.56 -9.36
CA VAL A 515 -3.74 4.74 -8.53
C VAL A 515 -2.45 5.15 -7.82
N ARG A 516 -2.14 6.46 -7.80
CA ARG A 516 -0.92 6.98 -7.16
C ARG A 516 -1.22 8.12 -6.21
N PHE A 517 -0.71 8.00 -4.98
CA PHE A 517 -0.75 9.04 -3.97
C PHE A 517 0.65 9.51 -3.59
N SER A 518 0.76 10.74 -3.15
CA SER A 518 1.99 11.22 -2.53
C SER A 518 2.23 10.50 -1.21
N GLY A 519 3.46 9.99 -0.99
CA GLY A 519 3.83 9.35 0.27
C GLY A 519 4.06 10.32 1.43
N SER A 520 4.33 11.60 1.14
CA SER A 520 4.70 12.59 2.16
C SER A 520 3.93 13.92 2.11
N HIS A 521 3.20 14.21 1.03
CA HIS A 521 2.47 15.49 0.90
C HIS A 521 0.97 15.36 1.21
N LEU A 522 0.47 16.34 1.96
CA LEU A 522 -0.94 16.52 2.30
C LEU A 522 -1.62 17.49 1.31
N ASP A 523 -2.93 17.31 1.13
CA ASP A 523 -3.78 18.32 0.50
C ASP A 523 -4.29 19.37 1.51
N ALA A 524 -5.09 20.34 1.04
CA ALA A 524 -5.63 21.41 1.88
C ALA A 524 -6.55 20.90 3.02
N ASN A 525 -7.08 19.69 2.90
CA ASN A 525 -7.98 19.08 3.88
C ASN A 525 -7.25 18.13 4.86
N ARG A 526 -5.92 18.04 4.79
CA ARG A 526 -5.08 17.08 5.55
C ARG A 526 -5.36 15.62 5.18
N GLN A 527 -5.61 15.39 3.90
CA GLN A 527 -5.78 14.07 3.30
C GLN A 527 -4.57 13.76 2.40
N PRO A 528 -4.32 12.48 2.06
CA PRO A 528 -3.22 12.13 1.17
C PRO A 528 -3.48 12.73 -0.21
N ARG A 529 -2.48 13.45 -0.76
CA ARG A 529 -2.61 14.09 -2.07
C ARG A 529 -2.61 13.03 -3.19
N LEU A 530 -3.73 12.92 -3.91
CA LEU A 530 -3.82 12.12 -5.14
C LEU A 530 -2.93 12.75 -6.22
N LEU A 531 -2.04 11.95 -6.81
CA LEU A 531 -1.16 12.36 -7.90
C LEU A 531 -1.73 11.97 -9.26
N ASP A 532 -2.29 10.77 -9.36
CA ASP A 532 -2.89 10.22 -10.58
C ASP A 532 -4.02 9.26 -10.19
N ALA A 533 -5.19 9.42 -10.82
CA ALA A 533 -6.34 8.52 -10.67
C ALA A 533 -6.14 7.16 -11.39
N GLY A 534 -5.01 6.99 -12.07
CA GLY A 534 -4.53 5.72 -12.60
C GLY A 534 -4.94 5.42 -14.04
N LEU A 535 -5.56 6.38 -14.73
CA LEU A 535 -6.04 6.22 -16.12
C LEU A 535 -5.12 6.84 -17.18
N GLY A 536 -4.08 7.60 -16.78
CA GLY A 536 -3.17 8.29 -17.71
C GLY A 536 -2.15 7.40 -18.42
N LEU A 537 -2.27 6.08 -18.32
CA LEU A 537 -1.34 5.11 -18.92
C LEU A 537 -1.72 4.81 -20.37
N ARG A 538 -0.71 4.48 -21.20
CA ARG A 538 -0.94 4.04 -22.58
C ARG A 538 -1.80 2.78 -22.62
N GLN A 539 -1.60 1.87 -21.66
CA GLN A 539 -2.47 0.74 -21.44
C GLN A 539 -2.80 0.59 -19.95
N PRO A 540 -3.98 1.03 -19.51
CA PRO A 540 -4.39 0.95 -18.10
C PRO A 540 -5.03 -0.39 -17.73
N ARG A 541 -5.43 -1.23 -18.69
CA ARG A 541 -6.18 -2.47 -18.42
C ARG A 541 -5.31 -3.55 -17.76
N ILE A 542 -5.85 -4.23 -16.76
CA ILE A 542 -5.20 -5.25 -15.93
C ILE A 542 -5.94 -6.58 -16.10
N TYR A 543 -5.50 -7.41 -17.05
CA TYR A 543 -6.01 -8.78 -17.22
C TYR A 543 -5.34 -9.77 -16.27
N PHE A 544 -4.06 -9.52 -15.99
CA PHE A 544 -3.21 -10.24 -15.07
C PHE A 544 -2.87 -9.32 -13.90
N GLY A 545 -3.23 -9.71 -12.69
CA GLY A 545 -3.15 -8.88 -11.50
C GLY A 545 -2.88 -9.70 -10.26
N ASP A 546 -2.67 -9.03 -9.14
CA ASP A 546 -2.45 -9.67 -7.84
C ASP A 546 -3.79 -9.89 -7.15
N PHE A 547 -4.53 -10.91 -7.58
CA PHE A 547 -5.86 -11.22 -7.09
C PHE A 547 -5.74 -12.00 -5.77
N ALA A 548 -5.11 -11.38 -4.77
CA ALA A 548 -4.72 -12.04 -3.54
C ALA A 548 -5.89 -12.81 -2.88
N ALA A 549 -5.66 -14.09 -2.63
CA ALA A 549 -6.30 -14.82 -1.54
C ALA A 549 -5.57 -14.48 -0.23
N PRO A 550 -6.25 -14.42 0.93
CA PRO A 550 -5.58 -14.19 2.20
C PRO A 550 -4.53 -15.30 2.45
N PRO A 551 -3.35 -14.96 2.99
CA PRO A 551 -2.31 -15.95 3.24
C PRO A 551 -2.81 -17.05 4.17
N ALA A 552 -2.42 -18.29 3.89
CA ALA A 552 -2.93 -19.50 4.54
C ALA A 552 -2.73 -19.56 6.07
N ASN A 553 -1.93 -18.66 6.66
CA ASN A 553 -1.49 -18.71 8.07
C ASN A 553 -1.69 -17.39 8.84
N VAL A 554 -2.67 -16.56 8.49
CA VAL A 554 -3.01 -15.40 9.35
C VAL A 554 -3.75 -15.89 10.61
N PRO A 555 -3.27 -15.63 11.84
CA PRO A 555 -4.01 -15.93 13.06
C PRO A 555 -5.39 -15.27 13.00
N ALA A 556 -6.45 -15.99 13.38
CA ALA A 556 -7.85 -15.59 13.18
C ALA A 556 -8.25 -14.18 13.67
N HIS A 557 -7.43 -13.53 14.51
CA HIS A 557 -7.64 -12.16 14.96
C HIS A 557 -7.17 -11.08 13.95
N ASP A 558 -6.09 -11.32 13.20
CA ASP A 558 -5.58 -10.42 12.15
C ASP A 558 -6.41 -10.59 10.85
N SER A 559 -7.04 -11.76 10.69
CA SER A 559 -7.98 -12.03 9.62
C SER A 559 -9.28 -11.21 9.77
N ALA A 560 -9.60 -10.69 10.95
CA ALA A 560 -10.89 -10.03 11.20
C ALA A 560 -11.05 -8.68 10.47
N ILE A 561 -9.95 -8.06 10.04
CA ILE A 561 -9.97 -6.79 9.30
C ILE A 561 -10.00 -7.02 7.76
N VAL A 562 -9.68 -8.24 7.28
CA VAL A 562 -9.51 -8.55 5.85
C VAL A 562 -10.38 -9.73 5.35
N ALA A 563 -10.92 -10.59 6.21
CA ALA A 563 -11.68 -11.78 5.82
C ALA A 563 -13.18 -11.48 5.67
N SER A 564 -13.55 -10.91 4.53
CA SER A 564 -14.93 -10.90 4.03
C SER A 564 -15.06 -11.70 2.73
N ILE A 565 -14.24 -12.73 2.49
CA ILE A 565 -14.41 -13.59 1.31
C ILE A 565 -15.48 -14.64 1.64
N LYS A 566 -16.66 -14.49 1.02
CA LYS A 566 -17.83 -15.32 1.33
C LYS A 566 -17.89 -16.61 0.51
N ASP A 567 -16.98 -16.80 -0.46
CA ASP A 567 -16.90 -18.00 -1.28
C ASP A 567 -15.44 -18.31 -1.72
N PRO A 568 -14.78 -19.33 -1.16
CA PRO A 568 -13.42 -19.72 -1.55
C PRO A 568 -13.33 -20.29 -2.98
N THR A 569 -14.45 -20.57 -3.66
CA THR A 569 -14.45 -21.01 -5.07
C THR A 569 -14.22 -19.89 -6.08
N LEU A 570 -14.25 -18.63 -5.65
CA LEU A 570 -13.94 -17.44 -6.47
C LEU A 570 -12.48 -17.00 -6.36
N ALA A 571 -11.75 -17.47 -5.34
CA ALA A 571 -10.39 -17.02 -5.00
C ALA A 571 -9.26 -17.85 -5.65
N GLU A 572 -9.56 -19.02 -6.21
CA GLU A 572 -8.58 -19.84 -6.94
C GLU A 572 -8.69 -19.56 -8.46
N SER A 573 -7.94 -18.55 -8.93
CA SER A 573 -7.67 -18.17 -10.33
C SER A 573 -8.90 -18.17 -11.29
N PRO A 574 -9.74 -17.11 -11.29
CA PRO A 574 -10.92 -17.03 -12.15
C PRO A 574 -10.50 -16.76 -13.60
N TRP A 575 -10.30 -17.83 -14.38
CA TRP A 575 -10.12 -17.75 -15.84
C TRP A 575 -11.24 -16.96 -16.52
N VAL A 576 -10.92 -16.28 -17.61
CA VAL A 576 -11.90 -15.51 -18.42
C VAL A 576 -11.75 -15.82 -19.89
N LEU A 577 -12.80 -15.52 -20.64
CA LEU A 577 -12.81 -15.58 -22.09
C LEU A 577 -12.81 -14.17 -22.63
N VAL A 578 -11.95 -13.94 -23.60
CA VAL A 578 -11.81 -12.65 -24.27
C VAL A 578 -12.02 -12.83 -25.76
N ASP A 579 -12.24 -11.71 -26.45
CA ASP A 579 -12.55 -11.69 -27.89
C ASP A 579 -13.78 -12.56 -28.21
N THR A 580 -14.84 -12.40 -27.42
CA THR A 580 -16.13 -13.08 -27.60
C THR A 580 -17.11 -12.19 -28.36
N ARG A 581 -18.26 -12.72 -28.79
CA ARG A 581 -19.33 -11.90 -29.39
C ARG A 581 -19.81 -10.79 -28.46
N ARG A 582 -19.67 -11.00 -27.15
CA ARG A 582 -20.06 -10.04 -26.13
C ARG A 582 -18.90 -9.07 -25.86
N PRO A 583 -19.15 -7.74 -25.89
CA PRO A 583 -18.12 -6.76 -25.56
C PRO A 583 -17.81 -6.75 -24.07
N GLU A 584 -16.58 -6.41 -23.74
CA GLU A 584 -16.07 -6.31 -22.37
C GLU A 584 -16.49 -4.96 -21.74
N VAL A 585 -16.68 -4.95 -20.43
CA VAL A 585 -17.01 -3.75 -19.67
C VAL A 585 -15.73 -2.94 -19.46
N ASP A 586 -15.66 -1.82 -20.16
CA ASP A 586 -14.57 -0.85 -20.06
C ASP A 586 -15.03 0.44 -19.37
N ALA A 587 -14.08 1.35 -19.13
CA ALA A 587 -14.27 2.62 -18.44
C ALA A 587 -15.45 3.45 -18.99
N PRO A 588 -16.20 4.17 -18.13
CA PRO A 588 -17.18 5.13 -18.61
C PRO A 588 -16.47 6.27 -19.36
N VAL A 589 -16.95 6.55 -20.57
CA VAL A 589 -16.45 7.67 -21.40
C VAL A 589 -16.88 8.99 -20.78
N ALA A 590 -16.09 10.05 -20.99
CA ALA A 590 -16.45 11.40 -20.58
C ALA A 590 -17.87 11.78 -21.08
N HIS A 591 -18.62 12.53 -20.28
CA HIS A 591 -20.04 12.82 -20.50
C HIS A 591 -20.31 13.27 -21.95
N GLY A 592 -21.18 12.52 -22.66
CA GLY A 592 -21.61 12.82 -24.03
C GLY A 592 -21.00 11.96 -25.14
N ALA A 593 -20.00 11.11 -24.85
CA ALA A 593 -19.47 10.15 -25.80
C ALA A 593 -20.16 8.78 -25.68
N ALA A 594 -20.44 8.13 -26.82
CA ALA A 594 -20.98 6.76 -26.85
C ALA A 594 -19.98 5.80 -26.18
N ARG A 595 -20.50 4.86 -25.36
CA ARG A 595 -19.67 3.87 -24.67
C ARG A 595 -18.90 3.04 -25.71
N ALA A 596 -17.58 3.22 -25.76
CA ALA A 596 -16.74 2.43 -26.66
C ALA A 596 -16.79 0.97 -26.19
N THR A 597 -17.24 0.07 -27.07
CA THR A 597 -17.16 -1.37 -26.85
C THR A 597 -15.71 -1.81 -27.02
N TYR A 598 -15.17 -2.48 -26.03
CA TYR A 598 -13.80 -3.00 -26.06
C TYR A 598 -13.80 -4.52 -26.19
N HIS A 599 -12.90 -5.03 -27.01
CA HIS A 599 -12.52 -6.44 -27.07
C HIS A 599 -11.02 -6.50 -26.87
N TYR A 600 -10.55 -7.46 -26.09
CA TYR A 600 -9.12 -7.67 -25.87
C TYR A 600 -8.34 -7.80 -27.18
N ASP A 601 -7.39 -6.90 -27.38
CA ASP A 601 -6.48 -6.86 -28.54
C ASP A 601 -5.04 -7.29 -28.18
N GLY A 602 -4.85 -7.86 -26.98
CA GLY A 602 -3.55 -8.33 -26.53
C GLY A 602 -3.17 -9.70 -27.08
N PRO A 603 -1.88 -10.07 -26.98
CA PRO A 603 -1.37 -11.31 -27.55
C PRO A 603 -1.75 -12.56 -26.73
N ALA A 604 -2.13 -12.39 -25.45
CA ALA A 604 -2.38 -13.50 -24.54
C ALA A 604 -3.59 -14.37 -24.94
N GLY A 605 -3.63 -15.56 -24.35
CA GLY A 605 -4.77 -16.46 -24.36
C GLY A 605 -4.67 -17.65 -25.30
N ILE A 606 -5.26 -18.74 -24.83
CA ILE A 606 -5.37 -19.99 -25.58
C ILE A 606 -6.59 -19.91 -26.50
N GLY A 607 -6.36 -19.89 -27.81
CA GLY A 607 -7.45 -19.85 -28.80
C GLY A 607 -8.36 -21.07 -28.73
N LEU A 608 -9.66 -20.88 -28.99
CA LEU A 608 -10.70 -21.92 -28.94
C LEU A 608 -11.34 -22.18 -30.33
N PRO A 609 -10.58 -22.65 -31.34
CA PRO A 609 -11.02 -22.69 -32.74
C PRO A 609 -12.18 -23.66 -33.04
N GLY A 610 -12.59 -24.51 -32.09
CA GLY A 610 -13.67 -25.46 -32.34
C GLY A 610 -14.14 -26.22 -31.09
N TRP A 611 -15.22 -26.98 -31.27
CA TRP A 611 -15.96 -27.65 -30.20
C TRP A 611 -15.12 -28.68 -29.41
N ALA A 612 -14.18 -29.36 -30.07
CA ALA A 612 -13.34 -30.38 -29.42
C ALA A 612 -12.41 -29.75 -28.35
N ARG A 613 -11.76 -28.62 -28.67
CA ARG A 613 -10.92 -27.90 -27.70
C ARG A 613 -11.78 -27.32 -26.57
N ARG A 614 -12.95 -26.76 -26.91
CA ARG A 614 -13.93 -26.29 -25.92
C ARG A 614 -14.38 -27.41 -24.97
N ALA A 615 -14.63 -28.62 -25.47
CA ALA A 615 -15.02 -29.76 -24.64
C ALA A 615 -13.91 -30.20 -23.67
N VAL A 616 -12.66 -30.19 -24.12
CA VAL A 616 -11.50 -30.50 -23.27
C VAL A 616 -11.37 -29.49 -22.14
N PHE A 617 -11.44 -28.19 -22.44
CA PHE A 617 -11.40 -27.16 -21.40
C PHE A 617 -12.65 -27.13 -20.52
N ALA A 618 -13.84 -27.45 -21.06
CA ALA A 618 -15.07 -27.54 -20.29
C ALA A 618 -14.97 -28.64 -19.23
N LEU A 619 -14.38 -29.79 -19.59
CA LEU A 619 -14.09 -30.88 -18.66
C LEU A 619 -12.99 -30.50 -17.66
N ALA A 620 -11.91 -29.84 -18.12
CA ALA A 620 -10.77 -29.46 -17.28
C ALA A 620 -11.14 -28.41 -16.22
N LEU A 621 -11.96 -27.43 -16.60
CA LEU A 621 -12.36 -26.29 -15.76
C LEU A 621 -13.71 -26.50 -15.07
N GLY A 622 -14.37 -27.64 -15.31
CA GLY A 622 -15.67 -27.97 -14.72
C GLY A 622 -16.81 -27.04 -15.14
N SER A 623 -16.77 -26.44 -16.34
CA SER A 623 -17.77 -25.45 -16.81
C SER A 623 -18.46 -25.92 -18.08
N ALA A 624 -19.73 -26.35 -17.94
CA ALA A 624 -20.56 -26.75 -19.09
C ALA A 624 -20.87 -25.59 -20.03
N ASP A 625 -21.02 -24.37 -19.50
CA ASP A 625 -21.27 -23.15 -20.28
C ASP A 625 -20.15 -22.85 -21.28
N LEU A 626 -18.90 -23.23 -21.00
CA LEU A 626 -17.78 -23.10 -21.95
C LEU A 626 -18.01 -23.91 -23.24
N LEU A 627 -18.72 -25.04 -23.14
CA LEU A 627 -19.08 -25.86 -24.29
C LEU A 627 -20.37 -25.39 -24.96
N LEU A 628 -21.35 -24.91 -24.19
CA LEU A 628 -22.71 -24.63 -24.67
C LEU A 628 -22.97 -23.17 -25.06
N SER A 629 -22.17 -22.22 -24.58
CA SER A 629 -22.40 -20.80 -24.83
C SER A 629 -22.19 -20.44 -26.30
N ASP A 630 -23.14 -19.69 -26.83
CA ASP A 630 -23.07 -19.14 -28.17
C ASP A 630 -22.07 -17.97 -28.25
N ASP A 631 -21.85 -17.21 -27.17
CA ASP A 631 -20.98 -16.03 -27.22
C ASP A 631 -19.52 -16.35 -27.61
N ILE A 632 -19.09 -17.61 -27.47
CA ILE A 632 -17.75 -18.10 -27.83
C ILE A 632 -17.66 -18.35 -29.34
N THR A 633 -16.72 -17.67 -30.01
CA THR A 633 -16.40 -17.84 -31.43
C THR A 633 -15.06 -18.57 -31.61
N PRO A 634 -14.68 -18.99 -32.84
CA PRO A 634 -13.37 -19.55 -33.12
C PRO A 634 -12.19 -18.61 -32.79
N GLU A 635 -12.43 -17.30 -32.79
CA GLU A 635 -11.45 -16.25 -32.47
C GLU A 635 -11.27 -16.07 -30.95
N SER A 636 -12.27 -16.47 -30.16
CA SER A 636 -12.25 -16.32 -28.70
C SER A 636 -11.07 -17.03 -28.06
N ARG A 637 -10.50 -16.37 -27.05
CA ARG A 637 -9.31 -16.84 -26.33
C ARG A 637 -9.61 -17.02 -24.85
N LEU A 638 -9.01 -18.04 -24.27
CA LEU A 638 -9.10 -18.35 -22.84
C LEU A 638 -7.85 -17.85 -22.13
N LEU A 639 -8.03 -16.98 -21.13
CA LEU A 639 -6.96 -16.52 -20.24
C LEU A 639 -6.97 -17.37 -18.97
N LEU A 640 -5.90 -18.15 -18.75
CA LEU A 640 -5.65 -18.95 -17.54
C LEU A 640 -4.58 -18.31 -16.65
N HIS A 641 -4.51 -18.73 -15.39
CA HIS A 641 -3.50 -18.26 -14.43
C HIS A 641 -3.37 -16.75 -14.44
N ARG A 642 -4.47 -16.07 -14.08
CA ARG A 642 -4.55 -14.62 -14.17
C ARG A 642 -3.93 -13.93 -12.97
N ASP A 643 -3.96 -14.61 -11.83
CA ASP A 643 -3.24 -14.18 -10.66
C ASP A 643 -1.73 -14.27 -10.90
N VAL A 644 -1.00 -13.24 -10.47
CA VAL A 644 0.45 -13.14 -10.66
C VAL A 644 1.18 -14.27 -9.94
N HIS A 645 0.80 -14.61 -8.71
CA HIS A 645 1.46 -15.66 -7.94
C HIS A 645 1.13 -17.04 -8.53
N ASP A 646 -0.15 -17.34 -8.81
CA ASP A 646 -0.56 -18.59 -9.47
C ASP A 646 0.16 -18.80 -10.82
N ARG A 647 0.33 -17.73 -11.61
CA ARG A 647 1.07 -17.77 -12.87
C ARG A 647 2.55 -18.10 -12.67
N LEU A 648 3.18 -17.51 -11.67
CA LEU A 648 4.59 -17.76 -11.37
C LEU A 648 4.80 -19.15 -10.75
N ASP A 649 3.93 -19.59 -9.85
CA ASP A 649 3.91 -20.93 -9.28
C ASP A 649 3.67 -22.00 -10.35
N ALA A 650 2.78 -21.76 -11.31
CA ALA A 650 2.55 -22.67 -12.43
C ALA A 650 3.77 -22.77 -13.37
N LEU A 651 4.44 -21.64 -13.65
CA LEU A 651 5.60 -21.57 -14.55
C LEU A 651 6.86 -22.17 -13.92
N ALA A 652 7.14 -21.82 -12.66
CA ALA A 652 8.36 -22.17 -11.94
C ALA A 652 8.06 -22.56 -10.48
N PRO A 653 7.39 -23.72 -10.25
CA PRO A 653 6.96 -24.22 -8.92
C PRO A 653 8.11 -24.63 -7.98
N PHE A 654 9.35 -24.40 -8.40
CA PHE A 654 10.58 -24.73 -7.67
C PHE A 654 11.30 -23.48 -7.14
N ILE A 655 10.79 -22.30 -7.49
CA ILE A 655 11.13 -21.02 -6.87
C ILE A 655 10.01 -20.69 -5.90
N GLN A 656 10.36 -20.27 -4.69
CA GLN A 656 9.39 -19.77 -3.74
C GLN A 656 9.22 -18.27 -3.97
N TRP A 657 8.02 -17.81 -4.31
CA TRP A 657 7.77 -16.40 -4.62
C TRP A 657 7.49 -15.57 -3.37
N ASP A 658 7.92 -14.31 -3.37
CA ASP A 658 7.55 -13.31 -2.37
C ASP A 658 6.03 -13.07 -2.41
N SER A 659 5.43 -12.86 -1.25
CA SER A 659 3.99 -12.66 -1.10
C SER A 659 3.48 -11.33 -1.62
N GLU A 660 4.34 -10.33 -1.85
CA GLU A 660 3.95 -9.01 -2.37
C GLU A 660 4.34 -8.82 -3.85
N ALA A 661 3.35 -8.76 -4.73
CA ALA A 661 3.55 -8.38 -6.13
C ALA A 661 3.50 -6.84 -6.32
N VAL A 662 4.63 -6.22 -6.67
CA VAL A 662 4.73 -4.76 -6.76
C VAL A 662 4.24 -4.24 -8.12
N PRO A 663 3.16 -3.46 -8.18
CA PRO A 663 2.72 -2.89 -9.44
C PRO A 663 3.55 -1.66 -9.80
N LEU A 664 4.47 -1.81 -10.75
CA LEU A 664 5.27 -0.72 -11.29
C LEU A 664 4.77 -0.30 -12.67
N THR A 665 5.36 0.77 -13.20
CA THR A 665 5.08 1.24 -14.56
C THR A 665 6.33 1.31 -15.39
N SER A 666 6.24 0.78 -16.61
CA SER A 666 7.30 0.75 -17.61
C SER A 666 6.69 1.00 -18.99
N LYS A 667 7.25 1.95 -19.76
CA LYS A 667 6.80 2.30 -21.12
C LYS A 667 5.27 2.52 -21.26
N GLY A 668 4.65 3.14 -20.24
CA GLY A 668 3.21 3.42 -20.19
C GLY A 668 2.31 2.21 -19.96
N ARG A 669 2.86 1.08 -19.48
CA ARG A 669 2.14 -0.14 -19.08
C ARG A 669 2.39 -0.44 -17.61
N ILE A 670 1.49 -1.24 -17.02
CA ILE A 670 1.62 -1.75 -15.66
C ILE A 670 2.34 -3.11 -15.72
N VAL A 671 3.40 -3.25 -14.92
CA VAL A 671 4.19 -4.48 -14.82
C VAL A 671 4.33 -4.82 -13.35
N PHE A 672 3.91 -6.01 -12.96
CA PHE A 672 4.13 -6.53 -11.62
C PHE A 672 5.55 -7.06 -11.52
N VAL A 673 6.27 -6.68 -10.47
CA VAL A 673 7.60 -7.20 -10.13
C VAL A 673 7.48 -8.02 -8.86
N VAL A 674 7.95 -9.26 -8.90
CA VAL A 674 7.90 -10.22 -7.78
C VAL A 674 9.30 -10.79 -7.57
N GLU A 675 9.72 -10.86 -6.31
CA GLU A 675 11.00 -11.48 -5.94
C GLU A 675 10.82 -13.00 -5.78
N GLY A 676 11.84 -13.77 -6.13
CA GLY A 676 11.83 -15.23 -6.09
C GLY A 676 13.03 -15.76 -5.33
N TYR A 677 12.76 -16.72 -4.44
CA TYR A 677 13.72 -17.31 -3.53
C TYR A 677 14.11 -18.72 -3.95
N THR A 678 15.41 -18.99 -3.95
CA THR A 678 15.92 -20.36 -3.92
C THR A 678 16.06 -20.80 -2.47
N THR A 679 15.42 -21.91 -2.11
CA THR A 679 15.29 -22.34 -0.71
C THR A 679 15.67 -23.80 -0.50
N SER A 680 16.07 -24.12 0.73
CA SER A 680 16.29 -25.50 1.18
C SER A 680 16.04 -25.65 2.68
N GLN A 681 15.50 -26.81 3.07
CA GLN A 681 15.33 -27.26 4.46
C GLN A 681 16.51 -28.10 4.97
N HIS A 682 17.48 -28.39 4.10
CA HIS A 682 18.55 -29.36 4.36
C HIS A 682 19.94 -28.69 4.34
N PHE A 683 20.05 -27.45 4.82
CA PHE A 683 21.35 -26.81 5.04
C PHE A 683 21.89 -27.24 6.42
N PRO A 684 23.09 -27.83 6.52
CA PRO A 684 23.61 -28.39 7.76
C PRO A 684 23.92 -27.30 8.79
N TYR A 685 23.63 -27.58 10.06
CA TYR A 685 23.80 -26.69 11.21
C TYR A 685 23.01 -25.37 11.14
N ALA A 686 22.05 -25.24 10.21
CA ALA A 686 21.23 -24.05 10.09
C ALA A 686 19.86 -24.24 10.76
N GLU A 687 19.47 -23.26 11.58
CA GLU A 687 18.14 -23.18 12.15
C GLU A 687 17.12 -22.84 11.07
N GLN A 688 16.01 -23.57 11.07
CA GLN A 688 14.89 -23.30 10.17
C GLN A 688 14.10 -22.11 10.68
N VAL A 689 13.92 -21.11 9.81
CA VAL A 689 13.05 -19.95 10.04
C VAL A 689 11.87 -19.99 9.08
N ASP A 690 10.76 -19.35 9.49
CA ASP A 690 9.59 -19.23 8.63
C ASP A 690 9.84 -18.19 7.53
N LEU A 691 9.73 -18.62 6.28
CA LEU A 691 9.72 -17.77 5.09
C LEU A 691 8.34 -17.91 4.43
N ALA A 692 7.47 -16.91 4.64
CA ALA A 692 6.11 -16.88 4.11
C ALA A 692 5.30 -18.18 4.38
N GLY A 693 5.38 -18.73 5.60
CA GLY A 693 4.67 -19.96 5.99
C GLY A 693 5.40 -21.27 5.66
N SER A 694 6.60 -21.22 5.09
CA SER A 694 7.44 -22.39 4.82
C SER A 694 8.72 -22.36 5.66
N PRO A 695 9.04 -23.43 6.42
CA PRO A 695 10.29 -23.50 7.15
C PRO A 695 11.46 -23.66 6.18
N VAL A 696 12.49 -22.83 6.32
CA VAL A 696 13.69 -22.84 5.49
C VAL A 696 14.95 -22.68 6.34
N SER A 697 15.97 -23.49 6.04
CA SER A 697 17.33 -23.36 6.63
C SER A 697 18.30 -22.60 5.72
N TYR A 698 17.92 -22.44 4.45
CA TYR A 698 18.66 -21.73 3.42
C TYR A 698 17.68 -20.94 2.55
N ALA A 699 18.01 -19.67 2.28
CA ALA A 699 17.25 -18.82 1.38
C ALA A 699 18.16 -17.77 0.71
N ARG A 700 17.99 -17.57 -0.60
CA ARG A 700 18.61 -16.48 -1.37
C ARG A 700 17.61 -15.86 -2.31
N ALA A 701 17.64 -14.53 -2.44
CA ALA A 701 16.89 -13.80 -3.46
C ALA A 701 17.63 -13.87 -4.80
N SER A 702 17.51 -15.02 -5.48
CA SER A 702 18.28 -15.34 -6.69
C SER A 702 17.51 -15.11 -8.00
N VAL A 703 16.19 -14.91 -7.92
CA VAL A 703 15.33 -14.74 -9.10
C VAL A 703 14.44 -13.51 -8.92
N ARG A 704 14.22 -12.77 -10.01
CA ARG A 704 13.23 -11.70 -10.07
C ARG A 704 12.30 -11.93 -11.26
N ALA A 705 11.01 -11.90 -11.03
CA ALA A 705 10.01 -12.05 -12.07
C ALA A 705 9.38 -10.71 -12.45
N THR A 706 9.06 -10.54 -13.73
CA THR A 706 8.18 -9.47 -14.19
C THR A 706 6.99 -10.05 -14.94
N VAL A 707 5.78 -9.59 -14.61
CA VAL A 707 4.53 -9.97 -15.29
C VAL A 707 3.84 -8.73 -15.85
N ASP A 708 3.71 -8.63 -17.17
CA ASP A 708 2.94 -7.53 -17.80
C ASP A 708 1.45 -7.71 -17.52
N ALA A 709 0.83 -6.70 -16.93
CA ALA A 709 -0.57 -6.77 -16.48
C ALA A 709 -1.57 -6.92 -17.63
N PHE A 710 -1.18 -6.60 -18.86
CA PHE A 710 -2.03 -6.63 -20.04
C PHE A 710 -1.74 -7.84 -20.95
N SER A 711 -0.48 -8.08 -21.30
CA SER A 711 -0.09 -9.21 -22.16
C SER A 711 0.15 -10.51 -21.42
N GLY A 712 0.29 -10.51 -20.09
CA GLY A 712 0.57 -11.71 -19.30
C GLY A 712 1.95 -12.33 -19.57
N GLU A 713 2.81 -11.62 -20.30
CA GLU A 713 4.19 -12.01 -20.59
C GLU A 713 4.98 -12.07 -19.28
N VAL A 714 5.73 -13.16 -19.10
CA VAL A 714 6.52 -13.43 -17.90
C VAL A 714 7.99 -13.56 -18.28
N ASP A 715 8.81 -12.73 -17.66
CA ASP A 715 10.27 -12.82 -17.74
C ASP A 715 10.84 -13.08 -16.36
N LEU A 716 11.72 -14.09 -16.25
CA LEU A 716 12.45 -14.42 -15.03
C LEU A 716 13.91 -14.03 -15.21
N TYR A 717 14.44 -13.21 -14.30
CA TYR A 717 15.79 -12.70 -14.31
C TYR A 717 16.59 -13.33 -13.16
N LEU A 718 17.78 -13.85 -13.44
CA LEU A 718 18.72 -14.31 -12.40
C LEU A 718 19.49 -13.11 -11.85
N THR A 719 19.33 -12.85 -10.55
CA THR A 719 20.04 -11.78 -9.83
C THR A 719 21.43 -12.24 -9.39
N ASP A 720 21.56 -13.49 -8.96
CA ASP A 720 22.85 -14.11 -8.62
C ASP A 720 23.02 -15.42 -9.43
N GLY A 721 23.93 -15.37 -10.41
CA GLY A 721 24.22 -16.51 -11.29
C GLY A 721 25.19 -17.54 -10.69
N GLU A 722 25.89 -17.21 -9.61
CA GLU A 722 26.84 -18.12 -8.95
C GLU A 722 26.18 -18.90 -7.80
N GLU A 723 24.98 -18.49 -7.38
CA GLU A 723 24.23 -19.17 -6.32
C GLU A 723 23.92 -20.65 -6.69
N PRO A 724 24.36 -21.64 -5.89
CA PRO A 724 24.34 -23.05 -6.28
C PRO A 724 22.95 -23.62 -6.64
N VAL A 725 21.89 -23.22 -5.95
CA VAL A 725 20.53 -23.72 -6.19
C VAL A 725 19.94 -23.08 -7.45
N ALA A 726 20.11 -21.77 -7.64
CA ALA A 726 19.71 -21.08 -8.86
C ALA A 726 20.45 -21.63 -10.08
N ARG A 727 21.75 -21.88 -9.94
CA ARG A 727 22.59 -22.50 -10.98
C ARG A 727 22.08 -23.90 -11.36
N ALA A 728 21.75 -24.75 -10.37
CA ALA A 728 21.15 -26.06 -10.63
C ALA A 728 19.85 -25.94 -11.45
N TRP A 729 18.97 -25.01 -11.08
CA TRP A 729 17.74 -24.76 -11.83
C TRP A 729 17.96 -24.17 -13.22
N SER A 730 18.97 -23.31 -13.39
CA SER A 730 19.34 -22.76 -14.70
C SER A 730 19.84 -23.84 -15.66
N GLU A 731 20.58 -24.85 -15.18
CA GLU A 731 20.97 -26.01 -15.99
C GLU A 731 19.77 -26.87 -16.39
N VAL A 732 18.82 -27.05 -15.46
CA VAL A 732 17.57 -27.77 -15.70
C VAL A 732 16.67 -27.01 -16.68
N PHE A 733 16.68 -25.67 -16.70
CA PHE A 733 15.81 -24.83 -17.55
C PHE A 733 16.58 -23.64 -18.18
N PRO A 734 17.43 -23.87 -19.19
CA PRO A 734 18.31 -22.85 -19.76
C PRO A 734 17.58 -21.73 -20.51
N ASP A 735 16.40 -22.01 -21.07
CA ASP A 735 15.60 -21.02 -21.82
C ASP A 735 14.64 -20.22 -20.92
N LEU A 736 14.56 -20.55 -19.63
CA LEU A 736 13.61 -19.94 -18.70
C LEU A 736 14.12 -18.63 -18.10
N PHE A 737 15.43 -18.58 -17.80
CA PHE A 737 16.05 -17.47 -17.10
C PHE A 737 16.82 -16.54 -18.04
N ARG A 738 16.75 -15.24 -17.76
CA ARG A 738 17.53 -14.20 -18.43
C ARG A 738 18.52 -13.54 -17.46
N PRO A 739 19.63 -12.96 -17.95
CA PRO A 739 20.49 -12.12 -17.12
C PRO A 739 19.75 -10.88 -16.60
N VAL A 740 20.00 -10.47 -15.36
CA VAL A 740 19.39 -9.25 -14.77
C VAL A 740 19.69 -7.97 -15.58
N ASP A 741 20.80 -7.95 -16.31
CA ASP A 741 21.20 -6.86 -17.22
C ASP A 741 20.27 -6.68 -18.42
N GLU A 742 19.41 -7.65 -18.73
CA GLU A 742 18.36 -7.50 -19.74
C GLU A 742 17.09 -6.85 -19.17
N MET A 743 16.95 -6.77 -17.84
CA MET A 743 15.77 -6.17 -17.20
C MET A 743 15.69 -4.67 -17.54
N PRO A 744 14.52 -4.13 -17.93
CA PRO A 744 14.39 -2.72 -18.30
C PRO A 744 14.90 -1.77 -17.21
N ALA A 745 15.75 -0.79 -17.58
CA ALA A 745 16.33 0.17 -16.62
C ALA A 745 15.28 0.95 -15.80
N ALA A 746 14.09 1.19 -16.37
CA ALA A 746 12.97 1.83 -15.69
C ALA A 746 12.41 1.00 -14.51
N LEU A 747 12.63 -0.32 -14.50
CA LEU A 747 12.27 -1.23 -13.42
C LEU A 747 13.48 -1.49 -12.50
N ARG A 748 14.69 -1.72 -13.05
CA ARG A 748 15.92 -1.98 -12.28
C ARG A 748 16.17 -0.98 -11.16
N HIS A 749 16.02 0.32 -11.41
CA HIS A 749 16.30 1.35 -10.40
C HIS A 749 15.18 1.55 -9.36
N ARG A 750 14.11 0.74 -9.40
CA ARG A 750 12.95 0.82 -8.51
C ARG A 750 12.69 -0.51 -7.77
N VAL A 751 13.62 -1.44 -7.90
CA VAL A 751 13.65 -2.68 -7.12
C VAL A 751 13.82 -2.35 -5.64
N ARG A 752 13.25 -3.20 -4.79
CA ARG A 752 13.32 -3.10 -3.34
C ARG A 752 13.85 -4.39 -2.74
N TYR A 753 14.35 -4.32 -1.51
CA TYR A 753 14.73 -5.51 -0.76
C TYR A 753 13.47 -6.38 -0.51
N PRO A 754 13.48 -7.71 -0.72
CA PRO A 754 12.30 -8.56 -0.55
C PRO A 754 11.80 -8.61 0.91
N ALA A 755 10.49 -8.46 1.13
CA ALA A 755 9.94 -8.29 2.47
C ALA A 755 9.98 -9.60 3.28
N ASP A 756 9.61 -10.72 2.65
CA ASP A 756 9.54 -12.02 3.34
C ASP A 756 10.92 -12.52 3.73
N LEU A 757 11.90 -12.41 2.83
CA LEU A 757 13.30 -12.75 3.13
C LEU A 757 13.85 -11.89 4.27
N PHE A 758 13.60 -10.58 4.24
CA PHE A 758 14.01 -9.69 5.32
C PHE A 758 13.37 -10.08 6.66
N ALA A 759 12.10 -10.46 6.68
CA ALA A 759 11.40 -10.89 7.90
C ALA A 759 11.99 -12.20 8.46
N ALA A 760 12.29 -13.17 7.60
CA ALA A 760 12.95 -14.42 7.97
C ALA A 760 14.36 -14.17 8.54
N GLN A 761 15.16 -13.34 7.84
CA GLN A 761 16.51 -12.94 8.27
C GLN A 761 16.47 -12.14 9.57
N ALA A 762 15.52 -11.22 9.72
CA ALA A 762 15.36 -10.42 10.92
C ALA A 762 14.99 -11.28 12.14
N THR A 763 14.16 -12.31 11.94
CA THR A 763 13.80 -13.28 12.98
C THR A 763 14.99 -14.14 13.38
N ALA A 764 15.76 -14.66 12.41
CA ALA A 764 17.00 -15.36 12.72
C ALA A 764 18.00 -14.46 13.47
N TYR A 765 18.11 -13.19 13.07
CA TYR A 765 19.07 -12.25 13.67
C TYR A 765 18.78 -11.92 15.14
N GLU A 766 17.55 -12.13 15.64
CA GLU A 766 17.20 -11.99 17.06
C GLU A 766 18.12 -12.81 17.98
N ARG A 767 18.54 -13.99 17.50
CA ARG A 767 19.43 -14.91 18.22
C ARG A 767 20.83 -14.96 17.62
N TYR A 768 20.94 -14.94 16.29
CA TYR A 768 22.19 -15.16 15.57
C TYR A 768 23.01 -13.88 15.29
N HIS A 769 22.64 -12.74 15.88
CA HIS A 769 23.55 -11.58 15.99
C HIS A 769 24.75 -11.90 16.90
N ALA A 770 24.56 -12.75 17.92
CA ALA A 770 25.61 -13.21 18.81
C ALA A 770 26.56 -14.18 18.08
N VAL A 771 27.76 -13.72 17.75
CA VAL A 771 28.77 -14.53 17.05
C VAL A 771 29.58 -15.43 17.99
N ARG A 772 29.52 -15.17 19.30
CA ARG A 772 30.29 -15.87 20.32
C ARG A 772 29.44 -16.95 21.02
N PRO A 773 29.90 -18.22 21.11
CA PRO A 773 29.14 -19.29 21.75
C PRO A 773 28.78 -19.02 23.22
N ASP A 774 29.66 -18.37 23.99
CA ASP A 774 29.40 -18.06 25.40
C ASP A 774 28.27 -17.05 25.59
N GLN A 775 28.15 -16.08 24.68
CA GLN A 775 27.05 -15.11 24.68
C GLN A 775 25.74 -15.77 24.21
N PHE A 776 25.82 -16.58 23.15
CA PHE A 776 24.67 -17.27 22.57
C PHE A 776 23.99 -18.22 23.58
N VAL A 777 24.75 -19.07 24.27
CA VAL A 777 24.19 -20.03 25.23
C VAL A 777 23.62 -19.34 26.48
N SER A 778 24.20 -18.21 26.89
CA SER A 778 23.72 -17.50 28.08
C SER A 778 22.29 -16.97 27.97
N GLY A 779 21.82 -16.73 26.74
CA GLY A 779 20.53 -16.09 26.44
C GLY A 779 20.40 -14.64 26.92
N ALA A 780 21.42 -14.09 27.59
CA ALA A 780 21.36 -12.80 28.25
C ALA A 780 21.26 -11.61 27.28
N ASP A 781 21.70 -11.81 26.04
CA ASP A 781 21.62 -10.82 24.95
C ASP A 781 20.65 -11.24 23.84
N HIS A 782 19.68 -12.13 24.11
CA HIS A 782 18.64 -12.42 23.11
C HIS A 782 17.81 -11.17 22.83
N TRP A 783 17.64 -10.87 21.54
CA TRP A 783 16.83 -9.73 21.12
C TRP A 783 15.40 -10.15 20.79
N ALA A 784 14.53 -9.16 20.71
CA ALA A 784 13.18 -9.25 20.21
C ALA A 784 12.88 -7.98 19.40
N ARG A 785 11.93 -8.06 18.47
CA ARG A 785 11.39 -6.86 17.83
C ARG A 785 10.64 -6.01 18.86
N PRO A 786 10.78 -4.68 18.84
CA PRO A 786 10.12 -3.83 19.82
C PRO A 786 8.60 -3.84 19.64
N ILE A 787 7.94 -3.50 20.74
CA ILE A 787 6.52 -3.17 20.75
C ILE A 787 6.34 -1.72 20.26
N ALA A 788 5.28 -1.49 19.51
CA ALA A 788 4.80 -0.18 19.10
C ALA A 788 3.34 0.01 19.53
N LEU A 789 3.02 1.19 20.07
CA LEU A 789 1.65 1.58 20.38
C LEU A 789 0.99 2.11 19.10
N SER A 790 0.14 1.31 18.45
CA SER A 790 -0.56 1.67 17.22
C SER A 790 -1.89 0.93 17.10
N GLY A 791 -2.87 1.51 16.39
CA GLY A 791 -4.22 0.96 16.28
C GLY A 791 -5.32 1.89 16.84
N PRO A 792 -6.57 1.42 16.93
CA PRO A 792 -7.70 2.20 17.44
C PRO A 792 -7.65 2.41 18.95
N ILE A 793 -7.95 3.63 19.39
CA ILE A 793 -8.14 3.96 20.81
C ILE A 793 -9.60 3.68 21.17
N GLU A 794 -9.87 2.66 22.00
CA GLU A 794 -11.24 2.27 22.38
C GLU A 794 -11.72 2.79 23.75
N VAL A 795 -10.82 3.35 24.58
CA VAL A 795 -11.08 3.76 25.97
C VAL A 795 -11.84 5.10 26.04
N ALA A 796 -12.86 5.23 26.91
CA ALA A 796 -13.59 6.48 27.13
C ALA A 796 -13.12 7.18 28.42
N GLY A 797 -12.64 8.43 28.32
CA GLY A 797 -12.20 9.22 29.48
C GLY A 797 -10.86 9.92 29.25
N ASP A 798 -10.18 10.29 30.33
CA ASP A 798 -8.76 10.66 30.27
C ASP A 798 -8.00 9.46 29.67
N VAL A 799 -7.16 9.70 28.66
CA VAL A 799 -6.31 8.65 28.09
C VAL A 799 -5.20 8.39 29.10
N ASP A 800 -5.48 7.55 30.09
CA ASP A 800 -4.47 7.01 31.00
C ASP A 800 -3.99 5.68 30.42
N PHE A 801 -2.70 5.58 30.16
CA PHE A 801 -2.07 4.39 29.59
C PHE A 801 -1.60 3.51 30.74
N ASP A 802 -2.53 2.88 31.45
CA ASP A 802 -2.22 1.84 32.44
C ASP A 802 -1.88 0.51 31.72
N GLU A 803 -1.07 -0.36 32.35
CA GLU A 803 -0.57 -1.58 31.70
C GLU A 803 -1.68 -2.55 31.25
N ASP A 804 -2.82 -2.59 31.94
CA ASP A 804 -3.93 -3.53 31.69
C ASP A 804 -4.82 -3.14 30.48
N ASP A 805 -4.88 -1.85 30.10
CA ASP A 805 -5.69 -1.34 28.98
C ASP A 805 -4.89 -1.25 27.65
N GLU A 806 -3.57 -1.45 27.69
CA GLU A 806 -2.65 -1.30 26.55
C GLU A 806 -2.52 -2.56 25.66
N ASP A 807 -3.00 -3.72 26.10
CA ASP A 807 -2.76 -5.00 25.41
C ASP A 807 -3.28 -5.01 23.97
N ASP A 808 -4.39 -4.31 23.69
CA ASP A 808 -4.97 -4.18 22.34
C ASP A 808 -4.18 -3.24 21.41
N LEU A 809 -3.32 -2.36 21.95
CA LEU A 809 -2.48 -1.42 21.21
C LEU A 809 -1.03 -1.90 21.03
N ARG A 810 -0.60 -2.90 21.82
CA ARG A 810 0.75 -3.46 21.81
C ARG A 810 0.94 -4.38 20.61
N LEU A 811 1.37 -3.80 19.50
CA LEU A 811 1.72 -4.57 18.30
C LEU A 811 3.23 -4.69 18.17
N THR A 812 3.71 -5.87 17.77
CA THR A 812 5.12 -6.03 17.37
C THR A 812 5.38 -5.15 16.15
N LEU A 813 6.39 -4.29 16.22
CA LEU A 813 6.73 -3.39 15.14
C LEU A 813 7.28 -4.21 13.95
N GLN A 814 6.48 -4.28 12.89
CA GLN A 814 6.87 -4.97 11.66
C GLN A 814 7.87 -4.14 10.85
N PRO A 815 8.73 -4.79 10.03
CA PRO A 815 9.61 -4.11 9.10
C PRO A 815 8.84 -3.13 8.20
N GLY A 816 9.43 -1.96 7.93
CA GLY A 816 8.80 -0.94 7.09
C GLY A 816 9.77 -0.26 6.14
N TYR A 817 9.31 0.04 4.92
CA TYR A 817 10.09 0.77 3.94
C TYR A 817 10.05 2.29 4.19
N TYR A 818 11.17 2.93 3.91
CA TYR A 818 11.28 4.39 3.79
C TYR A 818 12.27 4.72 2.66
N TYR A 819 12.19 5.94 2.12
CA TYR A 819 13.16 6.39 1.13
C TYR A 819 14.21 7.26 1.84
N GLY A 820 15.46 6.81 1.89
CA GLY A 820 16.49 7.46 2.70
C GLY A 820 17.88 6.95 2.38
N ARG A 821 18.88 7.47 3.10
CA ARG A 821 20.26 7.00 2.98
C ARG A 821 20.42 5.72 3.82
N PRO A 822 20.83 4.59 3.23
CA PRO A 822 21.23 3.42 4.02
C PRO A 822 22.43 3.77 4.92
N PRO A 823 22.71 2.95 5.96
CA PRO A 823 23.99 2.99 6.67
C PRO A 823 25.16 2.89 5.67
N GLY A 824 26.24 3.64 5.89
CA GLY A 824 27.42 3.66 5.00
C GLY A 824 27.26 4.33 3.62
N GLU A 825 26.06 4.78 3.23
CA GLU A 825 25.76 5.21 1.85
C GLU A 825 25.28 6.66 1.75
N GLU A 826 25.72 7.39 0.71
CA GLU A 826 25.30 8.78 0.47
C GLU A 826 24.01 8.91 -0.36
N ALA A 827 23.78 7.94 -1.25
CA ALA A 827 22.64 7.93 -2.16
C ALA A 827 21.36 7.52 -1.44
N ARG A 828 20.24 8.16 -1.80
CA ARG A 828 18.92 7.78 -1.26
C ARG A 828 18.39 6.55 -2.00
N ARG A 829 18.01 5.53 -1.25
CA ARG A 829 17.44 4.26 -1.72
C ARG A 829 16.16 3.95 -0.95
N LEU A 830 15.37 3.00 -1.45
CA LEU A 830 14.26 2.45 -0.68
C LEU A 830 14.87 1.43 0.30
N VAL A 831 14.78 1.73 1.59
CA VAL A 831 15.38 0.93 2.67
C VAL A 831 14.27 0.32 3.50
N LEU A 832 14.33 -1.00 3.68
CA LEU A 832 13.49 -1.76 4.60
C LEU A 832 14.18 -1.80 5.96
N ARG A 833 13.48 -1.44 7.05
CA ARG A 833 14.07 -1.39 8.39
C ARG A 833 13.22 -2.06 9.45
N THR A 834 13.89 -2.72 10.38
CA THR A 834 13.34 -3.15 11.67
C THR A 834 14.29 -2.77 12.80
N TYR A 835 13.82 -2.90 14.04
CA TYR A 835 14.56 -2.52 15.26
C TYR A 835 14.59 -3.70 16.23
N TYR A 836 15.49 -3.63 17.21
CA TYR A 836 15.66 -4.64 18.24
C TYR A 836 15.73 -4.04 19.62
N THR A 837 15.08 -4.71 20.57
CA THR A 837 15.23 -4.52 22.01
C THR A 837 15.71 -5.83 22.62
N PRO A 838 16.31 -5.82 23.82
CA PRO A 838 16.52 -7.05 24.56
C PRO A 838 15.18 -7.74 24.83
N ARG A 839 15.14 -9.08 24.87
CA ARG A 839 13.91 -9.86 25.08
C ARG A 839 13.14 -9.46 26.35
N SER A 840 13.84 -9.02 27.39
CA SER A 840 13.26 -8.57 28.68
C SER A 840 13.30 -7.05 28.88
N GLY A 841 13.60 -6.26 27.84
CA GLY A 841 13.75 -4.81 27.91
C GLY A 841 12.99 -4.08 26.79
N GLN A 842 12.81 -2.76 26.96
CA GLN A 842 12.13 -1.92 25.96
C GLN A 842 13.06 -0.93 25.26
N ASN A 843 14.30 -0.77 25.75
CA ASN A 843 15.28 0.14 25.16
C ASN A 843 15.87 -0.48 23.87
N LEU A 844 16.07 0.33 22.84
CA LEU A 844 16.64 -0.12 21.58
C LEU A 844 18.13 -0.45 21.75
N VAL A 845 18.54 -1.57 21.18
CA VAL A 845 19.95 -2.02 21.14
C VAL A 845 20.49 -2.10 19.73
N SER A 846 19.63 -2.31 18.72
CA SER A 846 20.07 -2.33 17.33
C SER A 846 18.93 -2.01 16.35
N SER A 847 19.28 -1.76 15.10
CA SER A 847 18.34 -1.81 13.96
C SER A 847 18.97 -2.58 12.81
N LEU A 848 18.15 -3.25 11.99
CA LEU A 848 18.59 -3.90 10.76
C LEU A 848 17.96 -3.18 9.57
N ASN A 849 18.77 -2.99 8.53
CA ASN A 849 18.43 -2.24 7.31
C ASN A 849 18.72 -3.12 6.09
N GLY A 850 17.78 -3.22 5.16
CA GLY A 850 17.95 -3.90 3.88
C GLY A 850 17.67 -2.98 2.70
N TRP A 851 18.52 -2.99 1.69
CA TRP A 851 18.33 -2.23 0.45
C TRP A 851 18.92 -2.96 -0.76
N VAL A 852 18.65 -2.44 -1.96
CA VAL A 852 19.24 -2.93 -3.21
C VAL A 852 20.21 -1.88 -3.74
N ASP A 853 21.44 -2.28 -4.02
CA ASP A 853 22.48 -1.39 -4.56
C ASP A 853 22.26 -1.06 -6.06
N ASP A 854 23.22 -0.40 -6.71
CA ASP A 854 23.06 0.00 -8.11
C ASP A 854 23.33 -1.14 -9.10
N GLU A 855 24.09 -2.13 -8.65
CA GLU A 855 24.35 -3.41 -9.31
C GLU A 855 23.11 -4.32 -9.28
N GLY A 856 22.22 -4.12 -8.30
CA GLY A 856 20.99 -4.87 -8.14
C GLY A 856 21.07 -5.97 -7.07
N ASP A 857 22.15 -5.97 -6.29
CA ASP A 857 22.39 -6.91 -5.20
C ASP A 857 21.66 -6.48 -3.93
N VAL A 858 21.22 -7.48 -3.17
CA VAL A 858 20.60 -7.26 -1.86
C VAL A 858 21.67 -7.04 -0.79
N ARG A 859 21.58 -5.92 -0.08
CA ARG A 859 22.51 -5.52 1.00
C ARG A 859 21.79 -5.45 2.34
N LEU A 860 22.47 -5.87 3.39
CA LEU A 860 22.01 -5.78 4.78
C LEU A 860 23.06 -5.09 5.64
N ALA A 861 22.62 -4.16 6.49
CA ALA A 861 23.47 -3.56 7.53
C ALA A 861 22.71 -3.37 8.84
N ALA A 862 23.37 -3.70 9.94
CA ALA A 862 22.89 -3.46 11.28
C ALA A 862 23.53 -2.20 11.87
N LEU A 863 22.72 -1.38 12.53
CA LEU A 863 23.19 -0.26 13.32
C LEU A 863 23.25 -0.71 14.78
N ASP A 864 24.43 -0.70 15.39
CA ASP A 864 24.64 -1.00 16.81
C ASP A 864 24.41 0.26 17.65
N LEU A 865 23.45 0.20 18.59
CA LEU A 865 23.05 1.36 19.39
C LEU A 865 23.77 1.36 20.74
N PRO A 866 24.14 2.53 21.28
CA PRO A 866 24.86 2.60 22.54
C PRO A 866 23.97 2.16 23.71
N ARG A 867 24.58 1.50 24.69
CA ARG A 867 23.92 1.19 25.98
C ARG A 867 23.92 2.40 26.93
N ASP A 868 24.85 3.34 26.71
CA ASP A 868 24.98 4.61 27.42
C ASP A 868 25.35 5.74 26.42
N PRO A 869 24.50 6.76 26.21
CA PRO A 869 23.17 6.92 26.81
C PRO A 869 22.17 5.87 26.28
N VAL A 870 21.17 5.54 27.11
CA VAL A 870 20.11 4.60 26.75
C VAL A 870 19.27 5.15 25.59
N VAL A 871 19.08 4.36 24.53
CA VAL A 871 18.19 4.69 23.42
C VAL A 871 16.79 4.13 23.70
N LEU A 872 15.79 5.01 23.81
CA LEU A 872 14.41 4.61 24.11
C LEU A 872 13.77 3.81 22.97
N GLY A 873 12.91 2.85 23.33
CA GLY A 873 12.04 2.11 22.43
C GLY A 873 10.89 2.93 21.84
N PRO A 874 10.32 2.53 20.69
CA PRO A 874 9.17 3.20 20.09
C PRO A 874 7.97 3.32 21.05
N ALA A 875 7.61 2.24 21.76
CA ALA A 875 6.53 2.30 22.75
C ALA A 875 6.83 3.30 23.89
N GLN A 876 8.07 3.35 24.40
CA GLN A 876 8.45 4.30 25.46
C GLN A 876 8.35 5.75 24.98
N MET A 877 8.85 6.05 23.78
CA MET A 877 8.74 7.37 23.16
C MET A 877 7.28 7.75 22.90
N SER A 878 6.44 6.81 22.45
CA SER A 878 4.99 7.03 22.29
C SER A 878 4.31 7.34 23.63
N ARG A 879 4.61 6.62 24.72
CA ARG A 879 4.04 6.91 26.05
C ARG A 879 4.38 8.32 26.53
N LEU A 880 5.65 8.72 26.43
CA LEU A 880 6.07 10.08 26.79
C LEU A 880 5.38 11.14 25.93
N THR A 881 5.21 10.83 24.63
CA THR A 881 4.48 11.68 23.69
C THR A 881 3.02 11.85 24.10
N PHE A 882 2.32 10.75 24.40
CA PHE A 882 0.90 10.78 24.72
C PHE A 882 0.62 11.31 26.14
N ALA A 883 1.55 11.15 27.08
CA ALA A 883 1.48 11.74 28.41
C ALA A 883 1.63 13.28 28.40
N THR A 884 2.13 13.86 27.30
CA THR A 884 2.27 15.31 27.17
C THR A 884 0.88 15.96 27.17
N PRO A 885 0.58 16.95 28.05
CA PRO A 885 -0.78 17.49 28.23
C PRO A 885 -1.46 17.95 26.94
N ARG A 886 -0.70 18.54 25.99
CA ARG A 886 -1.24 18.99 24.70
C ARG A 886 -1.73 17.82 23.84
N VAL A 887 -1.01 16.69 23.82
CA VAL A 887 -1.37 15.50 23.05
C VAL A 887 -2.51 14.76 23.75
N ARG A 888 -2.40 14.54 25.06
CA ARG A 888 -3.45 13.92 25.88
C ARG A 888 -4.80 14.63 25.72
N ASN A 889 -4.81 15.97 25.82
CA ASN A 889 -6.02 16.76 25.66
C ASN A 889 -6.60 16.67 24.24
N LEU A 890 -5.76 16.64 23.20
CA LEU A 890 -6.23 16.45 21.82
C LEU A 890 -6.91 15.09 21.67
N LEU A 891 -6.25 14.02 22.11
CA LEU A 891 -6.78 12.65 22.01
C LEU A 891 -8.06 12.50 22.82
N GLY A 892 -8.09 12.98 24.07
CA GLY A 892 -9.27 12.95 24.93
C GLY A 892 -10.45 13.73 24.35
N LEU A 893 -10.23 14.98 23.90
CA LEU A 893 -11.29 15.80 23.29
C LEU A 893 -11.85 15.16 22.02
N ARG A 894 -10.98 14.69 21.11
CA ARG A 894 -11.44 14.07 19.86
C ARG A 894 -12.22 12.79 20.10
N ASN A 895 -11.76 11.98 21.03
CA ASN A 895 -12.45 10.75 21.38
C ASN A 895 -13.83 11.01 22.05
N LEU A 896 -13.96 12.09 22.84
CA LEU A 896 -15.25 12.53 23.39
C LEU A 896 -16.19 13.10 22.31
N GLU A 897 -15.71 14.00 21.45
CA GLU A 897 -16.50 14.60 20.36
C GLU A 897 -17.10 13.54 19.44
N ILE A 898 -16.35 12.48 19.16
CA ILE A 898 -16.78 11.40 18.28
C ILE A 898 -17.93 10.59 18.89
N ARG A 899 -17.98 10.42 20.22
CA ARG A 899 -19.02 9.63 20.92
C ARG A 899 -20.28 10.40 21.34
N ASP A 900 -20.20 11.72 21.59
CA ASP A 900 -21.34 12.52 22.10
C ASP A 900 -22.45 12.75 21.04
N LEU A 901 -22.15 12.48 19.77
CA LEU A 901 -23.14 12.30 18.71
C LEU A 901 -23.79 10.92 18.87
N ALA A 902 -24.85 10.82 19.67
CA ALA A 902 -25.61 9.61 20.02
C ALA A 902 -26.31 8.86 18.85
N LEU A 903 -25.70 8.79 17.68
CA LEU A 903 -26.05 7.97 16.52
C LEU A 903 -24.83 7.10 16.17
N SER A 904 -24.73 5.90 16.76
CA SER A 904 -23.83 4.81 16.31
C SER A 904 -22.52 5.30 15.68
N SER A 905 -21.71 6.08 16.40
CA SER A 905 -20.56 6.76 15.82
C SER A 905 -19.57 5.72 15.32
N LEU A 906 -19.50 5.56 14.01
CA LEU A 906 -18.59 4.66 13.34
C LEU A 906 -17.14 5.15 13.49
N ASP A 907 -16.87 6.37 13.92
CA ASP A 907 -15.54 6.97 13.97
C ASP A 907 -14.75 6.64 15.27
N THR A 908 -13.43 6.50 15.18
CA THR A 908 -12.47 6.31 16.27
C THR A 908 -11.17 7.06 15.97
N VAL A 909 -10.44 7.44 17.03
CA VAL A 909 -9.07 7.95 16.89
C VAL A 909 -8.13 6.76 16.68
N LEU A 910 -7.28 6.87 15.67
CA LEU A 910 -6.38 5.80 15.24
C LEU A 910 -4.92 6.28 15.38
N LEU A 911 -4.11 5.51 16.10
CA LEU A 911 -2.68 5.74 16.24
C LEU A 911 -1.93 5.08 15.08
N GLY A 912 -1.19 5.87 14.30
CA GLY A 912 -0.32 5.37 13.25
C GLY A 912 0.90 4.63 13.80
N ARG A 913 1.62 3.93 12.91
CA ARG A 913 2.85 3.23 13.31
C ARG A 913 3.97 4.25 13.56
N PRO A 914 4.71 4.17 14.69
CA PRO A 914 5.81 5.07 14.97
C PRO A 914 6.96 4.84 13.97
N ARG A 915 7.52 5.93 13.46
CA ARG A 915 8.66 5.96 12.53
C ARG A 915 9.87 6.55 13.24
N VAL A 916 10.89 5.74 13.48
CA VAL A 916 12.10 6.17 14.19
C VAL A 916 13.26 6.35 13.21
N LEU A 917 13.93 7.49 13.26
CA LEU A 917 15.19 7.71 12.54
C LEU A 917 16.32 8.00 13.53
N PHE A 918 17.50 7.46 13.25
CA PHE A 918 18.72 7.74 13.99
C PHE A 918 19.49 8.85 13.28
N LEU A 919 19.62 10.01 13.93
CA LEU A 919 20.32 11.18 13.41
C LEU A 919 21.51 11.52 14.31
N PRO A 920 22.51 12.30 13.87
CA PRO A 920 23.66 12.61 14.71
C PRO A 920 23.31 13.15 16.10
N GLY A 921 22.23 13.94 16.25
CA GLY A 921 21.77 14.45 17.55
C GLY A 921 21.07 13.44 18.47
N GLY A 922 20.59 12.30 17.97
CA GLY A 922 19.79 11.34 18.74
C GLY A 922 18.69 10.64 17.91
N PRO A 923 17.94 9.70 18.52
CA PRO A 923 16.75 9.13 17.89
C PRO A 923 15.64 10.17 17.79
N VAL A 924 14.97 10.22 16.63
CA VAL A 924 13.78 11.04 16.40
C VAL A 924 12.63 10.12 16.02
N GLN A 925 11.52 10.20 16.73
CA GLN A 925 10.30 9.47 16.38
C GLN A 925 9.25 10.42 15.83
N ILE A 926 8.61 10.03 14.73
CA ILE A 926 7.40 10.65 14.22
C ILE A 926 6.25 9.64 14.29
N GLN A 927 5.08 10.09 14.73
CA GLN A 927 3.87 9.27 14.72
C GLN A 927 2.67 10.07 14.23
N SER A 928 1.97 9.51 13.24
CA SER A 928 0.76 10.11 12.68
C SER A 928 -0.45 9.76 13.54
N LEU A 929 -1.35 10.72 13.71
CA LEU A 929 -2.63 10.55 14.40
C LEU A 929 -3.74 10.71 13.37
N TYR A 930 -4.60 9.70 13.24
CA TYR A 930 -5.72 9.71 12.32
C TYR A 930 -7.07 9.73 13.04
N GLU A 931 -8.07 10.23 12.34
CA GLU A 931 -9.50 10.11 12.66
C GLU A 931 -10.11 9.25 11.56
N GLY A 932 -10.73 8.12 11.87
CA GLY A 932 -11.29 7.22 10.87
C GLY A 932 -12.42 6.35 11.40
N SER A 933 -13.18 5.72 10.50
CA SER A 933 -14.34 4.90 10.87
C SER A 933 -14.01 3.40 11.03
N LYS A 934 -14.78 2.64 11.82
CA LYS A 934 -14.81 1.17 11.92
C LYS A 934 -15.33 0.53 10.60
N GLY A 935 -15.11 1.18 9.45
CA GLY A 935 -15.51 0.78 8.10
C GLY A 935 -14.69 1.52 7.02
N PRO A 936 -15.04 1.40 5.72
CA PRO A 936 -14.34 2.10 4.64
C PRO A 936 -14.68 3.60 4.63
N GLY A 937 -14.14 4.34 5.61
CA GLY A 937 -14.19 5.80 5.70
C GLY A 937 -12.82 6.44 5.42
N ALA A 938 -12.80 7.69 4.93
CA ALA A 938 -11.55 8.44 4.78
C ALA A 938 -10.96 8.73 6.15
N ALA A 939 -9.90 8.01 6.50
CA ALA A 939 -9.07 8.42 7.61
C ALA A 939 -8.39 9.77 7.30
N ARG A 940 -8.59 10.75 8.18
CA ARG A 940 -8.01 12.09 8.07
C ARG A 940 -6.88 12.24 9.05
N LEU A 941 -5.81 12.93 8.67
CA LEU A 941 -4.74 13.27 9.60
C LEU A 941 -5.21 14.38 10.54
N ILE A 942 -5.34 14.06 11.83
CA ILE A 942 -5.68 15.05 12.87
C ILE A 942 -4.44 15.78 13.37
N GLY A 943 -3.28 15.11 13.34
CA GLY A 943 -1.98 15.71 13.66
C GLY A 943 -0.83 14.72 13.52
N VAL A 944 0.38 15.26 13.65
CA VAL A 944 1.64 14.53 13.66
C VAL A 944 2.34 14.86 14.96
N THR A 945 2.82 13.84 15.68
CA THR A 945 3.68 14.02 16.84
C THR A 945 5.14 13.80 16.45
N ALA A 946 6.03 14.56 17.08
CA ALA A 946 7.47 14.40 16.98
C ALA A 946 8.07 14.29 18.38
N PHE A 947 8.88 13.27 18.61
CA PHE A 947 9.66 13.08 19.83
C PHE A 947 11.15 13.14 19.49
N LEU A 948 11.88 14.03 20.15
CA LEU A 948 13.34 14.13 20.04
C LEU A 948 13.92 14.66 21.35
N ASP A 949 14.90 13.95 21.90
CA ASP A 949 15.61 14.33 23.13
C ASP A 949 14.68 14.68 24.32
N GLY A 950 13.67 13.83 24.55
CA GLY A 950 12.68 14.02 25.62
C GLY A 950 11.66 15.14 25.38
N ARG A 951 11.77 15.88 24.27
CA ARG A 951 10.84 16.95 23.88
C ARG A 951 9.81 16.44 22.90
N VAL A 952 8.59 16.95 23.04
CA VAL A 952 7.43 16.52 22.26
C VAL A 952 6.81 17.70 21.53
N GLY A 953 6.62 17.55 20.23
CA GLY A 953 5.89 18.48 19.38
C GLY A 953 4.65 17.84 18.77
N LEU A 954 3.62 18.66 18.54
CA LEU A 954 2.35 18.27 17.91
C LEU A 954 1.95 19.33 16.90
N GLY A 955 1.95 18.96 15.62
CA GLY A 955 1.63 19.85 14.51
C GLY A 955 0.63 19.25 13.52
N PRO A 956 0.07 20.05 12.59
CA PRO A 956 -0.71 19.54 11.47
C PRO A 956 0.12 18.75 10.44
N ASP A 957 1.45 18.91 10.46
CA ASP A 957 2.42 18.27 9.60
C ASP A 957 3.73 17.99 10.34
N ILE A 958 4.63 17.24 9.71
CA ILE A 958 5.97 16.91 10.23
C ILE A 958 6.77 18.16 10.57
N GLU A 959 6.73 19.17 9.69
CA GLU A 959 7.46 20.43 9.87
C GLU A 959 7.06 21.12 11.17
N SER A 960 5.77 21.36 11.38
CA SER A 960 5.25 22.02 12.58
C SER A 960 5.52 21.23 13.85
N ALA A 961 5.43 19.89 13.78
CA ALA A 961 5.72 19.01 14.92
C ALA A 961 7.21 19.07 15.31
N LEU A 962 8.12 19.00 14.34
CA LEU A 962 9.57 19.08 14.56
C LEU A 962 9.99 20.44 15.11
N ARG A 963 9.48 21.54 14.53
CA ARG A 963 9.77 22.91 15.01
C ARG A 963 9.37 23.09 16.47
N GLN A 964 8.18 22.59 16.83
CA GLN A 964 7.71 22.65 18.20
C GLN A 964 8.57 21.80 19.14
N ALA A 965 8.94 20.58 18.74
CA ALA A 965 9.77 19.70 19.56
C ALA A 965 11.19 20.27 19.77
N LEU A 966 11.74 20.98 18.78
CA LEU A 966 13.06 21.64 18.87
C LEU A 966 13.04 22.94 19.71
N ASN A 967 11.86 23.43 20.11
CA ASN A 967 11.69 24.79 20.63
C ASN A 967 12.35 25.84 19.72
N GLU A 968 12.11 25.74 18.41
CA GLU A 968 12.50 26.83 17.51
C GLU A 968 11.77 28.11 17.99
N PRO A 969 12.44 29.28 18.11
CA PRO A 969 11.77 30.50 18.54
C PRO A 969 10.83 31.04 17.45
N PRO A 970 9.78 31.80 17.80
CA PRO A 970 8.92 32.45 16.82
C PRO A 970 9.68 33.57 16.09
N SER A 971 9.33 33.80 14.82
CA SER A 971 9.86 34.91 14.03
C SER A 971 8.74 35.89 13.69
N VAL A 972 9.07 37.19 13.61
CA VAL A 972 8.11 38.22 13.21
C VAL A 972 8.78 39.35 12.42
N GLU A 973 8.29 39.57 11.20
CA GLU A 973 8.68 40.69 10.33
C GLU A 973 7.48 41.62 10.13
N VAL A 974 7.52 42.82 10.72
CA VAL A 974 6.47 43.84 10.54
C VAL A 974 6.82 44.74 9.36
N ARG A 975 5.98 44.76 8.33
CA ARG A 975 6.21 45.55 7.12
C ARG A 975 5.62 46.95 7.26
N ARG A 976 6.38 47.97 6.86
CA ARG A 976 5.87 49.34 6.78
C ARG A 976 4.85 49.49 5.63
N PRO A 977 3.71 50.15 5.86
CA PRO A 977 2.82 50.57 4.78
C PRO A 977 3.57 51.39 3.74
N ARG A 978 3.25 51.20 2.45
CA ARG A 978 3.89 51.92 1.34
C ARG A 978 3.41 53.37 1.20
N GLU A 979 2.20 53.65 1.67
CA GLU A 979 1.57 54.97 1.62
C GLU A 979 1.51 55.61 3.02
N PRO A 980 1.65 56.94 3.13
CA PRO A 980 1.55 57.62 4.42
C PRO A 980 0.12 57.54 4.97
N ALA A 981 -0.01 57.11 6.22
CA ALA A 981 -1.29 57.01 6.92
C ALA A 981 -1.94 58.39 7.13
N VAL A 982 -3.23 58.54 6.87
CA VAL A 982 -3.99 59.79 7.08
C VAL A 982 -5.15 59.55 8.05
N VAL A 983 -5.41 60.50 8.95
CA VAL A 983 -6.54 60.44 9.90
C VAL A 983 -7.86 60.21 9.16
N GLY A 984 -8.60 59.17 9.58
CA GLY A 984 -9.91 58.81 9.01
C GLY A 984 -9.87 57.84 7.82
N GLU A 985 -8.69 57.46 7.30
CA GLU A 985 -8.54 56.48 6.22
C GLU A 985 -7.98 55.14 6.75
N PRO A 986 -8.50 53.98 6.31
CA PRO A 986 -8.01 52.68 6.76
C PRO A 986 -6.57 52.42 6.27
N VAL A 987 -5.69 52.04 7.20
CA VAL A 987 -4.29 51.69 6.94
C VAL A 987 -4.11 50.19 7.14
N ALA A 988 -3.56 49.54 6.12
CA ALA A 988 -3.29 48.11 6.14
C ALA A 988 -1.87 47.84 6.68
N ILE A 989 -1.77 47.33 7.90
CA ILE A 989 -0.49 46.96 8.52
C ILE A 989 -0.24 45.48 8.29
N ALA A 990 0.71 45.17 7.41
CA ALA A 990 1.09 43.79 7.12
C ALA A 990 2.24 43.32 8.00
N TYR A 991 2.16 42.09 8.48
CA TYR A 991 3.26 41.43 9.17
C TYR A 991 3.30 39.95 8.77
N VAL A 992 4.50 39.37 8.84
CA VAL A 992 4.74 37.95 8.60
C VAL A 992 5.16 37.35 9.92
N VAL A 993 4.49 36.29 10.35
CA VAL A 993 4.84 35.51 11.53
C VAL A 993 5.23 34.11 11.10
N ASP A 994 6.21 33.54 11.78
CA ASP A 994 6.51 32.11 11.71
C ASP A 994 6.52 31.52 13.12
N ASN A 995 5.94 30.33 13.28
CA ASN A 995 5.99 29.54 14.52
C ASN A 995 5.33 30.24 15.73
N ALA A 996 4.26 30.98 15.48
CA ALA A 996 3.42 31.65 16.46
C ALA A 996 2.36 30.70 17.07
N LYS A 997 2.05 30.90 18.35
CA LYS A 997 0.87 30.35 19.04
C LYS A 997 -0.20 31.41 19.24
N ARG A 998 0.24 32.62 19.58
CA ARG A 998 -0.57 33.80 19.80
C ARG A 998 0.24 35.00 19.38
N HIS A 999 -0.40 35.96 18.74
CA HIS A 999 0.24 37.24 18.51
C HIS A 999 -0.69 38.38 18.87
N GLU A 1000 -0.09 39.42 19.43
CA GLU A 1000 -0.76 40.62 19.88
C GLU A 1000 -0.17 41.81 19.14
N VAL A 1001 -0.98 42.40 18.26
CA VAL A 1001 -0.63 43.65 17.57
C VAL A 1001 -1.05 44.80 18.47
N THR A 1002 -0.08 45.43 19.09
CA THR A 1002 -0.26 46.66 19.87
C THR A 1002 0.05 47.86 18.99
N ILE A 1003 -0.96 48.68 18.72
CA ILE A 1003 -0.82 49.98 18.06
C ILE A 1003 -0.87 51.06 19.14
N THR A 1004 0.24 51.77 19.32
CA THR A 1004 0.34 52.85 20.31
C THR A 1004 0.36 54.19 19.56
N SER A 1005 -0.66 55.01 19.80
CA SER A 1005 -0.81 56.34 19.22
C SER A 1005 -1.04 57.40 20.30
N GLY A 1006 -0.97 58.68 19.94
CA GLY A 1006 -1.32 59.78 20.86
C GLY A 1006 -2.77 59.77 21.36
N ALA A 1007 -3.67 59.04 20.71
CA ALA A 1007 -5.08 58.87 21.11
C ALA A 1007 -5.33 57.66 22.02
N GLY A 1008 -4.33 56.81 22.26
CA GLY A 1008 -4.45 55.62 23.10
C GLY A 1008 -3.80 54.37 22.50
N ARG A 1009 -3.89 53.26 23.25
CA ARG A 1009 -3.38 51.94 22.88
C ARG A 1009 -4.52 51.07 22.36
N GLN A 1010 -4.37 50.56 21.14
CA GLN A 1010 -5.28 49.57 20.56
C GLN A 1010 -4.57 48.23 20.45
N VAL A 1011 -5.27 47.16 20.82
CA VAL A 1011 -4.76 45.79 20.81
C VAL A 1011 -5.63 44.94 19.91
N VAL A 1012 -5.01 44.31 18.91
CA VAL A 1012 -5.65 43.33 18.02
C VAL A 1012 -4.98 41.98 18.25
N ARG A 1013 -5.80 40.93 18.44
CA ARG A 1013 -5.34 39.56 18.67
C ARG A 1013 -5.75 38.69 17.49
N SER A 1014 -4.88 37.81 17.07
CA SER A 1014 -5.18 36.75 16.10
C SER A 1014 -4.40 35.47 16.45
N ASP A 1015 -4.88 34.35 15.88
CA ASP A 1015 -4.44 32.98 16.16
C ASP A 1015 -3.65 32.36 14.99
N LEU A 1016 -3.18 33.18 14.04
CA LEU A 1016 -2.30 32.74 12.95
C LEU A 1016 -1.00 32.13 13.50
N THR A 1017 -0.69 30.90 13.05
CA THR A 1017 0.50 30.14 13.46
C THR A 1017 1.72 30.43 12.59
N SER A 1018 1.56 30.49 11.27
CA SER A 1018 2.59 30.93 10.33
C SER A 1018 1.94 31.56 9.10
N GLY A 1019 2.53 32.60 8.54
CA GLY A 1019 2.06 33.26 7.32
C GLY A 1019 1.98 34.78 7.44
N ARG A 1020 1.41 35.39 6.41
CA ARG A 1020 1.22 36.84 6.33
C ARG A 1020 -0.19 37.21 6.77
N GLU A 1021 -0.28 38.13 7.70
CA GLU A 1021 -1.54 38.75 8.10
C GLU A 1021 -1.52 40.26 7.82
N VAL A 1022 -2.71 40.83 7.69
CA VAL A 1022 -2.92 42.26 7.51
C VAL A 1022 -3.96 42.71 8.52
N VAL A 1023 -3.58 43.64 9.39
CA VAL A 1023 -4.51 44.31 10.31
C VAL A 1023 -4.90 45.64 9.73
N GLU A 1024 -6.20 45.84 9.48
CA GLU A 1024 -6.75 47.12 9.09
C GLU A 1024 -6.96 48.00 10.33
N TRP A 1025 -6.39 49.20 10.30
CA TRP A 1025 -6.47 50.16 11.39
C TRP A 1025 -6.81 51.55 10.87
N VAL A 1026 -7.80 52.21 11.47
CA VAL A 1026 -8.20 53.57 11.12
C VAL A 1026 -7.65 54.54 12.18
N PRO A 1027 -6.67 55.39 11.85
CA PRO A 1027 -6.13 56.39 12.77
C PRO A 1027 -7.18 57.47 13.08
N THR A 1028 -7.36 57.77 14.37
CA THR A 1028 -8.28 58.81 14.86
C THR A 1028 -7.57 60.11 15.22
N ALA A 1029 -6.23 60.12 15.32
CA ALA A 1029 -5.42 61.30 15.62
C ALA A 1029 -4.08 61.29 14.88
N ALA A 1030 -3.60 62.47 14.52
CA ALA A 1030 -2.31 62.66 13.86
C ALA A 1030 -1.14 62.56 14.86
N GLY A 1031 0.01 62.04 14.44
CA GLY A 1031 1.19 61.87 15.29
C GLY A 1031 2.03 60.64 14.95
N ASP A 1032 3.13 60.44 15.68
CA ASP A 1032 3.96 59.24 15.54
C ASP A 1032 3.27 58.05 16.20
N VAL A 1033 3.22 56.95 15.47
CA VAL A 1033 2.55 55.72 15.87
C VAL A 1033 3.56 54.59 15.85
N THR A 1034 3.63 53.88 16.97
CA THR A 1034 4.45 52.68 17.08
C THR A 1034 3.56 51.47 17.00
N VAL A 1035 3.83 50.60 16.03
CA VAL A 1035 3.21 49.29 15.93
C VAL A 1035 4.21 48.28 16.48
N ARG A 1036 3.81 47.56 17.52
CA ARG A 1036 4.53 46.43 18.09
C ARG A 1036 3.69 45.19 17.86
N VAL A 1037 4.26 44.20 17.16
CA VAL A 1037 3.68 42.87 17.05
C VAL A 1037 4.46 41.98 17.99
N GLU A 1038 3.81 41.54 19.06
CA GLU A 1038 4.38 40.57 19.99
C GLU A 1038 3.86 39.19 19.64
N VAL A 1039 4.77 38.26 19.38
CA VAL A 1039 4.46 36.90 18.97
C VAL A 1039 4.98 35.95 20.03
N THR A 1040 4.09 35.18 20.62
CA THR A 1040 4.45 34.08 21.50
C THR A 1040 4.48 32.79 20.68
N GLY A 1041 5.58 32.07 20.72
CA GLY A 1041 5.82 30.85 19.96
C GLY A 1041 5.11 29.63 20.54
N LEU A 1042 5.13 28.54 19.77
CA LEU A 1042 4.55 27.25 20.20
C LEU A 1042 5.30 26.62 21.40
N ASP A 1043 6.53 27.07 21.64
CA ASP A 1043 7.44 26.73 22.74
C ASP A 1043 7.25 27.61 24.00
N GLY A 1044 6.46 28.70 23.89
CA GLY A 1044 6.22 29.67 24.96
C GLY A 1044 7.21 30.84 25.01
N THR A 1045 8.18 30.92 24.10
CA THR A 1045 9.06 32.10 23.99
C THR A 1045 8.32 33.25 23.30
N SER A 1046 8.68 34.50 23.57
CA SER A 1046 8.04 35.67 22.94
C SER A 1046 9.05 36.55 22.22
N VAL A 1047 8.76 36.88 20.97
CA VAL A 1047 9.57 37.78 20.13
C VAL A 1047 8.69 38.95 19.68
N SER A 1048 9.25 40.16 19.68
CA SER A 1048 8.51 41.35 19.25
C SER A 1048 9.13 42.01 18.02
N GLY A 1049 8.35 42.18 16.96
CA GLY A 1049 8.67 43.02 15.81
C GLY A 1049 8.12 44.42 16.03
N ARG A 1050 8.85 45.46 15.65
CA ARG A 1050 8.40 46.85 15.78
C ARG A 1050 8.57 47.61 14.48
N THR A 1051 7.59 48.45 14.19
CA THR A 1051 7.73 49.48 13.17
C THR A 1051 7.09 50.78 13.64
N SER A 1052 7.58 51.89 13.10
CA SER A 1052 7.08 53.23 13.36
C SER A 1052 6.54 53.82 12.06
N LEU A 1053 5.38 54.45 12.14
CA LEU A 1053 4.77 55.20 11.03
C LEU A 1053 4.23 56.52 11.57
N THR A 1054 4.28 57.56 10.74
CA THR A 1054 3.73 58.87 11.09
C THR A 1054 2.36 59.01 10.46
N VAL A 1055 1.34 59.24 11.28
CA VAL A 1055 -0.02 59.54 10.83
C VAL A 1055 -0.14 61.03 10.55
N LEU A 1056 -0.55 61.31 9.33
CA LEU A 1056 -0.79 62.62 8.78
C LEU A 1056 -2.22 63.10 9.09
N ASP A 1057 -2.38 64.36 9.46
CA ASP A 1057 -3.69 65.02 9.61
C ASP A 1057 -4.40 65.16 8.26
N LEU A 1058 -5.70 65.45 8.23
CA LEU A 1058 -6.46 65.61 6.99
C LEU A 1058 -5.79 66.67 6.08
N PRO A 1059 -5.49 66.37 4.80
CA PRO A 1059 -4.78 67.29 3.93
C PRO A 1059 -5.60 68.57 3.65
N PRO A 1060 -4.93 69.73 3.42
CA PRO A 1060 -5.61 70.98 3.14
C PRO A 1060 -6.39 70.91 1.81
N ARG A 1061 -7.60 71.47 1.76
CA ARG A 1061 -8.40 71.60 0.54
C ARG A 1061 -8.67 73.06 0.22
N ILE A 1062 -8.41 73.48 -1.03
CA ILE A 1062 -8.59 74.88 -1.50
C ILE A 1062 -9.80 74.96 -2.43
N ARG A 1063 -10.76 75.84 -2.13
CA ARG A 1063 -11.95 76.14 -2.93
C ARG A 1063 -11.97 77.61 -3.31
N LEU A 1064 -12.15 77.93 -4.60
CA LEU A 1064 -12.29 79.32 -5.07
C LEU A 1064 -13.76 79.74 -4.95
N ILE A 1065 -14.02 80.98 -4.49
CA ILE A 1065 -15.37 81.55 -4.35
C ILE A 1065 -15.50 82.71 -5.33
N GLU A 1066 -16.35 82.56 -6.35
CA GLU A 1066 -16.70 83.59 -7.35
C GLU A 1066 -15.49 84.31 -8.00
N PRO A 1067 -14.63 83.61 -8.76
CA PRO A 1067 -13.51 84.27 -9.44
C PRO A 1067 -14.01 85.22 -10.56
N PRO A 1068 -13.45 86.44 -10.69
CA PRO A 1068 -13.87 87.43 -11.69
C PRO A 1068 -13.39 87.06 -13.11
N ASP A 1069 -14.26 87.25 -14.10
CA ASP A 1069 -14.01 86.83 -15.49
C ASP A 1069 -13.15 87.80 -16.32
N ARG A 1070 -13.10 89.10 -15.98
CA ARG A 1070 -12.35 90.14 -16.73
C ARG A 1070 -11.75 91.21 -15.81
N LEU A 1071 -10.49 91.60 -16.07
CA LEU A 1071 -9.74 92.55 -15.23
C LEU A 1071 -9.21 93.75 -16.03
N GLU A 1072 -9.17 94.94 -15.42
CA GLU A 1072 -8.77 96.20 -16.06
C GLU A 1072 -7.54 96.83 -15.37
N VAL A 1073 -6.65 97.45 -16.16
CA VAL A 1073 -5.52 98.22 -15.63
C VAL A 1073 -6.03 99.43 -14.81
N GLY A 1074 -5.62 99.52 -13.55
CA GLY A 1074 -5.97 100.61 -12.63
C GLY A 1074 -7.16 100.36 -11.69
N ARG A 1075 -7.93 99.26 -11.86
CA ARG A 1075 -9.07 98.92 -10.98
C ARG A 1075 -8.70 97.83 -9.97
N ARG A 1076 -9.05 98.03 -8.69
CA ARG A 1076 -8.76 97.06 -7.62
C ARG A 1076 -9.64 95.82 -7.75
N VAL A 1077 -9.03 94.64 -7.82
CA VAL A 1077 -9.67 93.32 -7.95
C VAL A 1077 -9.62 92.61 -6.60
N ARG A 1078 -10.62 91.79 -6.29
CA ARG A 1078 -10.66 90.91 -5.09
C ARG A 1078 -11.04 89.49 -5.51
N VAL A 1079 -10.27 88.48 -5.11
CA VAL A 1079 -10.54 87.05 -5.34
C VAL A 1079 -10.63 86.35 -3.99
N TRP A 1080 -11.80 85.80 -3.68
CA TRP A 1080 -12.02 85.05 -2.44
C TRP A 1080 -11.70 83.57 -2.63
N PHE A 1081 -11.10 82.97 -1.63
CA PHE A 1081 -10.85 81.54 -1.59
C PHE A 1081 -10.98 81.01 -0.16
N GLU A 1082 -11.46 79.79 -0.04
CA GLU A 1082 -11.63 79.05 1.19
C GLU A 1082 -10.61 77.91 1.24
N VAL A 1083 -9.94 77.76 2.38
CA VAL A 1083 -8.99 76.69 2.65
C VAL A 1083 -9.45 75.98 3.91
N VAL A 1084 -9.85 74.73 3.74
CA VAL A 1084 -10.22 73.81 4.81
C VAL A 1084 -8.96 73.02 5.19
N ASN A 1085 -8.69 72.86 6.49
CA ASN A 1085 -7.52 72.13 7.03
C ASN A 1085 -6.13 72.71 6.64
N GLY A 1086 -6.04 73.99 6.26
CA GLY A 1086 -4.78 74.70 6.01
C GLY A 1086 -4.30 75.50 7.23
N ARG A 1087 -2.99 75.49 7.52
CA ARG A 1087 -2.37 76.34 8.57
C ARG A 1087 -1.75 77.62 8.05
N SER A 1088 -1.14 77.55 6.87
CA SER A 1088 -0.61 78.72 6.17
C SER A 1088 -0.98 78.61 4.71
N VAL A 1089 -1.31 79.74 4.09
CA VAL A 1089 -1.63 79.77 2.67
C VAL A 1089 -0.81 80.87 2.05
N SER A 1090 0.03 80.52 1.09
CA SER A 1090 0.70 81.50 0.24
C SER A 1090 -0.10 81.65 -1.04
N ALA A 1091 -0.42 82.88 -1.41
CA ALA A 1091 -0.94 83.15 -2.74
C ALA A 1091 0.09 83.96 -3.53
N ARG A 1092 0.54 83.38 -4.63
CA ARG A 1092 1.49 83.98 -5.56
C ARG A 1092 0.77 84.39 -6.83
N LEU A 1093 0.65 85.67 -7.07
CA LEU A 1093 0.15 86.26 -8.31
C LEU A 1093 1.33 86.67 -9.19
N SER A 1094 1.47 86.01 -10.33
CA SER A 1094 2.52 86.28 -11.33
C SER A 1094 1.93 86.86 -12.61
N THR A 1095 2.48 87.95 -13.13
CA THR A 1095 2.12 88.51 -14.44
C THR A 1095 3.30 88.37 -15.42
N ARG A 1096 3.12 88.81 -16.68
CA ARG A 1096 4.23 88.86 -17.65
C ARG A 1096 5.44 89.71 -17.21
N SER A 1097 5.24 90.69 -16.33
CA SER A 1097 6.30 91.59 -15.84
C SER A 1097 7.02 91.06 -14.59
N GLY A 1098 6.59 89.94 -14.02
CA GLY A 1098 7.18 89.34 -12.82
C GLY A 1098 6.13 88.93 -11.78
N ILE A 1099 6.58 88.56 -10.58
CA ILE A 1099 5.69 88.25 -9.44
C ILE A 1099 5.17 89.58 -8.87
N VAL A 1100 3.86 89.78 -8.94
CA VAL A 1100 3.17 91.03 -8.51
C VAL A 1100 2.78 90.98 -7.04
N LEU A 1101 2.45 89.78 -6.55
CA LEU A 1101 2.11 89.55 -5.16
C LEU A 1101 2.61 88.16 -4.79
N ASP A 1102 3.38 88.05 -3.73
CA ASP A 1102 3.65 86.79 -3.05
C ASP A 1102 3.41 87.05 -1.57
N ARG A 1103 2.26 86.59 -1.07
CA ARG A 1103 1.82 86.92 0.27
C ARG A 1103 1.33 85.67 0.99
N GLU A 1104 1.81 85.48 2.21
CA GLU A 1104 1.27 84.51 3.15
C GLU A 1104 0.06 85.09 3.88
N TYR A 1105 -0.98 84.28 4.00
CA TYR A 1105 -2.24 84.61 4.66
C TYR A 1105 -2.35 83.81 5.96
N LEU A 1106 -2.67 84.52 7.04
CA LEU A 1106 -3.15 83.94 8.30
C LEU A 1106 -4.67 83.76 8.18
N LEU A 1107 -5.14 82.52 8.21
CA LEU A 1107 -6.56 82.20 8.09
C LEU A 1107 -7.27 82.48 9.42
N ARG A 1108 -8.11 83.51 9.47
CA ARG A 1108 -9.21 83.61 10.45
C ARG A 1108 -10.46 83.10 9.72
N ASP A 1109 -11.00 81.98 10.16
CA ASP A 1109 -12.23 81.34 9.60
C ASP A 1109 -12.09 80.64 8.24
N GLY A 1110 -10.87 80.25 7.86
CA GLY A 1110 -10.65 79.43 6.65
C GLY A 1110 -10.90 80.15 5.32
N ARG A 1111 -11.26 81.43 5.31
CA ARG A 1111 -11.45 82.23 4.09
C ARG A 1111 -10.42 83.35 4.01
N ALA A 1112 -9.92 83.60 2.80
CA ALA A 1112 -8.99 84.69 2.54
C ALA A 1112 -9.31 85.35 1.20
N VAL A 1113 -8.90 86.61 1.08
CA VAL A 1113 -9.12 87.41 -0.14
C VAL A 1113 -7.80 87.98 -0.63
N ILE A 1114 -7.53 87.77 -1.91
CA ILE A 1114 -6.41 88.43 -2.60
C ILE A 1114 -6.96 89.68 -3.24
N SER A 1115 -6.41 90.84 -2.87
CA SER A 1115 -6.74 92.10 -3.53
C SER A 1115 -5.51 92.72 -4.17
N TRP A 1116 -5.59 93.07 -5.46
CA TRP A 1116 -4.53 93.80 -6.15
C TRP A 1116 -5.10 94.72 -7.22
N THR A 1117 -4.33 95.72 -7.64
CA THR A 1117 -4.69 96.63 -8.74
C THR A 1117 -3.72 96.38 -9.89
N PRO A 1118 -4.17 95.85 -11.04
CA PRO A 1118 -3.28 95.57 -12.17
C PRO A 1118 -2.66 96.85 -12.74
N GLN A 1119 -1.33 96.88 -12.89
CA GLN A 1119 -0.58 98.04 -13.40
C GLN A 1119 -0.32 97.95 -14.92
N SER A 1120 -0.39 96.75 -15.50
CA SER A 1120 -0.09 96.49 -16.92
C SER A 1120 -1.00 95.41 -17.49
N ALA A 1121 -1.41 95.55 -18.75
CA ALA A 1121 -2.22 94.54 -19.45
C ALA A 1121 -1.41 93.28 -19.79
N GLY A 1122 -2.04 92.11 -19.70
CA GLY A 1122 -1.43 90.81 -19.95
C GLY A 1122 -2.05 89.67 -19.14
N ARG A 1123 -1.49 88.45 -19.28
CA ARG A 1123 -1.88 87.27 -18.49
C ARG A 1123 -1.32 87.37 -17.07
N ALA A 1124 -2.16 87.04 -16.09
CA ALA A 1124 -1.83 86.90 -14.68
C ALA A 1124 -2.18 85.47 -14.22
N THR A 1125 -1.28 84.79 -13.51
CA THR A 1125 -1.53 83.48 -12.91
C THR A 1125 -1.50 83.62 -11.41
N LEU A 1126 -2.59 83.24 -10.75
CA LEU A 1126 -2.69 83.14 -9.31
C LEU A 1126 -2.48 81.68 -8.90
N LEU A 1127 -1.38 81.40 -8.20
CA LEU A 1127 -1.10 80.13 -7.55
C LEU A 1127 -1.41 80.26 -6.06
N ILE A 1128 -2.42 79.53 -5.59
CA ILE A 1128 -2.72 79.42 -4.16
C ILE A 1128 -2.14 78.10 -3.69
N ARG A 1129 -1.24 78.17 -2.71
CA ARG A 1129 -0.58 77.01 -2.11
C ARG A 1129 -0.91 77.02 -0.62
N ALA A 1130 -1.73 76.05 -0.21
CA ALA A 1130 -2.08 75.84 1.19
C ALA A 1130 -1.18 74.78 1.78
N ARG A 1131 -0.66 75.04 2.98
CA ARG A 1131 0.15 74.09 3.75
C ARG A 1131 -0.59 73.68 5.02
N GLY A 1132 -0.83 72.39 5.17
CA GLY A 1132 -1.46 71.77 6.33
C GLY A 1132 -0.53 71.70 7.54
N GLY A 1133 -1.07 71.22 8.67
CA GLY A 1133 -0.38 71.23 9.96
C GLY A 1133 0.93 70.45 10.02
N GLN A 1134 1.09 69.47 9.14
CA GLN A 1134 2.28 68.60 9.06
C GLN A 1134 2.96 68.71 7.69
N ARG A 1135 3.08 69.94 7.18
CA ARG A 1135 3.76 70.28 5.91
C ARG A 1135 3.13 69.70 4.63
N GLN A 1136 1.96 69.06 4.70
CA GLN A 1136 1.16 68.66 3.53
C GLN A 1136 0.87 69.91 2.68
N VAL A 1137 0.88 69.78 1.35
CA VAL A 1137 0.68 70.92 0.46
C VAL A 1137 -0.45 70.62 -0.52
N ALA A 1138 -1.41 71.54 -0.63
CA ALA A 1138 -2.38 71.58 -1.71
C ALA A 1138 -2.15 72.83 -2.56
N GLU A 1139 -2.24 72.71 -3.88
CA GLU A 1139 -2.06 73.82 -4.82
C GLU A 1139 -3.26 73.93 -5.76
N THR A 1140 -3.75 75.16 -5.93
CA THR A 1140 -4.77 75.52 -6.92
C THR A 1140 -4.25 76.67 -7.77
N ARG A 1141 -4.45 76.59 -9.09
CA ARG A 1141 -3.99 77.60 -10.05
C ARG A 1141 -5.17 78.22 -10.79
N LEU A 1142 -5.30 79.54 -10.71
CA LEU A 1142 -6.29 80.34 -11.42
C LEU A 1142 -5.59 81.24 -12.45
N ARG A 1143 -6.00 81.15 -13.72
CA ARG A 1143 -5.45 81.97 -14.81
C ARG A 1143 -6.39 83.14 -15.11
N LEU A 1144 -5.86 84.36 -15.14
CA LEU A 1144 -6.60 85.62 -15.24
C LEU A 1144 -6.01 86.50 -16.36
N THR A 1145 -6.80 87.38 -16.97
CA THR A 1145 -6.35 88.27 -18.06
C THR A 1145 -6.72 89.73 -17.78
N VAL A 1146 -5.73 90.63 -17.89
CA VAL A 1146 -5.85 92.08 -17.62
C VAL A 1146 -5.76 92.89 -18.92
N GLN A 1147 -6.66 93.84 -19.16
CA GLN A 1147 -6.71 94.69 -20.37
C GLN A 1147 -6.46 96.19 -20.09
N ARG A 1148 -5.91 96.95 -21.05
CA ARG A 1148 -5.71 98.43 -20.94
C ARG A 1148 -7.05 99.16 -21.18
N ARG A 1149 -7.27 100.29 -20.50
CA ARG A 1149 -8.46 101.15 -20.67
C ARG A 1149 -8.59 101.61 -22.14
N PRO A 1150 -9.70 101.34 -22.84
CA PRO A 1150 -9.97 101.84 -24.19
C PRO A 1150 -10.30 103.35 -24.19
N PRO A 1151 -10.12 104.07 -25.32
CA PRO A 1151 -10.74 105.37 -25.56
C PRO A 1151 -12.25 105.22 -25.78
N GLU A 1152 -13.01 106.30 -25.52
CA GLU A 1152 -14.48 106.37 -25.61
C GLU A 1152 -14.97 106.11 -27.06
N GLU A 1153 -15.97 105.23 -27.21
CA GLU A 1153 -16.47 104.70 -28.49
C GLU A 1153 -17.83 105.36 -28.85
N PRO A 1154 -18.10 105.72 -30.13
CA PRO A 1154 -19.35 106.37 -30.52
C PRO A 1154 -20.56 105.42 -30.46
N PRO A 1155 -21.78 105.91 -30.16
CA PRO A 1155 -22.98 105.07 -30.08
C PRO A 1155 -23.44 104.55 -31.45
N PRO A 1156 -24.03 103.34 -31.53
CA PRO A 1156 -24.51 102.73 -32.79
C PRO A 1156 -25.61 103.57 -33.44
N SER A 1157 -25.68 103.58 -34.77
CA SER A 1157 -26.73 104.30 -35.53
C SER A 1157 -27.45 103.38 -36.53
N VAL A 1158 -28.74 103.64 -36.78
CA VAL A 1158 -29.56 102.84 -37.71
C VAL A 1158 -30.57 103.70 -38.47
N GLU A 1159 -30.71 103.47 -39.77
CA GLU A 1159 -31.58 104.25 -40.66
C GLU A 1159 -32.33 103.35 -41.67
N LEU A 1160 -33.60 103.67 -41.92
CA LEU A 1160 -34.47 103.04 -42.92
C LEU A 1160 -34.43 103.87 -44.20
N LEU A 1161 -33.66 103.45 -45.19
CA LEU A 1161 -33.37 104.25 -46.40
C LEU A 1161 -34.48 104.20 -47.45
N ARG A 1162 -35.22 103.09 -47.57
CA ARG A 1162 -36.28 102.94 -48.58
C ARG A 1162 -37.43 102.12 -48.03
N VAL A 1163 -38.60 102.75 -47.87
CA VAL A 1163 -39.83 102.13 -47.37
C VAL A 1163 -40.97 102.50 -48.32
N PRO A 1164 -41.66 101.54 -48.95
CA PRO A 1164 -42.78 101.82 -49.85
C PRO A 1164 -43.98 102.42 -49.11
N GLU A 1165 -44.56 103.51 -49.62
CA GLU A 1165 -45.70 104.19 -48.97
C GLU A 1165 -47.02 103.42 -49.04
N ARG A 1166 -47.18 102.52 -50.01
CA ARG A 1166 -48.39 101.71 -50.21
C ARG A 1166 -48.01 100.28 -50.54
N LEU A 1167 -48.56 99.34 -49.78
CA LEU A 1167 -48.30 97.92 -49.90
C LEU A 1167 -49.60 97.20 -50.24
N ARG A 1168 -49.55 96.15 -51.07
CA ARG A 1168 -50.72 95.33 -51.42
C ARG A 1168 -50.53 93.91 -50.92
N VAL A 1169 -51.62 93.29 -50.46
CA VAL A 1169 -51.62 91.89 -50.01
C VAL A 1169 -51.10 90.98 -51.11
N GLY A 1170 -50.17 90.07 -50.78
CA GLY A 1170 -49.58 89.09 -51.70
C GLY A 1170 -48.50 89.62 -52.65
N SER A 1171 -48.25 90.94 -52.71
CA SER A 1171 -47.17 91.52 -53.54
C SER A 1171 -45.90 91.75 -52.72
N ALA A 1172 -44.75 91.31 -53.24
CA ALA A 1172 -43.46 91.47 -52.56
C ALA A 1172 -43.04 92.94 -52.50
N ALA A 1173 -42.71 93.42 -51.30
CA ALA A 1173 -42.20 94.75 -51.04
C ALA A 1173 -40.75 94.70 -50.56
N GLU A 1174 -39.95 95.69 -50.96
CA GLU A 1174 -38.54 95.78 -50.60
C GLU A 1174 -38.29 96.93 -49.63
N PHE A 1175 -37.57 96.64 -48.54
CA PHE A 1175 -37.14 97.62 -47.53
C PHE A 1175 -35.63 97.66 -47.49
N THR A 1176 -35.01 98.84 -47.49
CA THR A 1176 -33.55 98.97 -47.38
C THR A 1176 -33.15 99.59 -46.06
N VAL A 1177 -32.25 98.95 -45.32
CA VAL A 1177 -31.74 99.38 -44.01
C VAL A 1177 -30.23 99.62 -44.05
N ARG A 1178 -29.78 100.59 -43.26
CA ARG A 1178 -28.37 100.91 -43.00
C ARG A 1178 -28.11 100.91 -41.50
N GLY A 1179 -26.99 100.32 -41.08
CA GLY A 1179 -26.54 100.35 -39.69
C GLY A 1179 -25.02 100.46 -39.62
N GLU A 1180 -24.53 101.40 -38.81
CA GLU A 1180 -23.11 101.68 -38.59
C GLU A 1180 -22.79 101.59 -37.10
N ASP A 1181 -21.54 101.26 -36.78
CA ASP A 1181 -21.02 101.17 -35.40
C ASP A 1181 -21.80 100.19 -34.49
N CYS A 1182 -22.32 99.10 -35.06
CA CYS A 1182 -23.03 98.04 -34.35
C CYS A 1182 -22.49 96.63 -34.65
N ARG A 1183 -22.88 95.63 -33.86
CA ARG A 1183 -22.56 94.21 -34.14
C ARG A 1183 -23.56 93.55 -35.08
N ARG A 1184 -24.83 93.92 -34.96
CA ARG A 1184 -25.91 93.38 -35.78
C ARG A 1184 -27.07 94.35 -35.91
N VAL A 1185 -27.81 94.23 -37.00
CA VAL A 1185 -29.06 94.94 -37.25
C VAL A 1185 -30.19 93.93 -37.31
N ILE A 1186 -31.24 94.17 -36.53
CA ILE A 1186 -32.45 93.33 -36.46
C ILE A 1186 -33.63 94.13 -36.98
N THR A 1187 -34.23 93.71 -38.08
CA THR A 1187 -35.45 94.30 -38.63
C THR A 1187 -36.64 93.41 -38.34
N ARG A 1188 -37.71 93.98 -37.77
CA ARG A 1188 -38.94 93.28 -37.39
C ARG A 1188 -40.15 93.98 -37.98
N ILE A 1189 -41.07 93.23 -38.56
CA ILE A 1189 -42.41 93.71 -38.93
C ILE A 1189 -43.42 93.01 -38.01
N GLU A 1190 -44.32 93.76 -37.41
CA GLU A 1190 -45.34 93.25 -36.48
C GLU A 1190 -46.74 93.64 -36.95
N SER A 1191 -47.67 92.70 -36.98
CA SER A 1191 -49.08 92.95 -37.25
C SER A 1191 -49.80 93.44 -35.99
N ALA A 1192 -50.95 94.10 -36.16
CA ALA A 1192 -51.79 94.50 -35.03
C ALA A 1192 -52.28 93.30 -34.19
N ASP A 1193 -52.30 92.11 -34.78
CA ASP A 1193 -52.77 90.86 -34.16
C ASP A 1193 -51.62 90.11 -33.45
N GLY A 1194 -50.42 90.71 -33.40
CA GLY A 1194 -49.23 90.20 -32.69
C GLY A 1194 -48.35 89.25 -33.51
N GLU A 1195 -48.60 89.09 -34.81
CA GLU A 1195 -47.78 88.25 -35.68
C GLU A 1195 -46.51 89.01 -36.09
N THR A 1196 -45.34 88.41 -35.86
CA THR A 1196 -44.03 89.07 -36.07
C THR A 1196 -43.17 88.34 -37.09
N TRP A 1197 -42.56 89.10 -38.01
CA TRP A 1197 -41.55 88.65 -38.96
C TRP A 1197 -40.24 89.35 -38.64
N THR A 1198 -39.15 88.60 -38.44
CA THR A 1198 -37.85 89.18 -38.05
C THR A 1198 -36.75 88.70 -38.99
N TRP A 1199 -35.88 89.63 -39.38
CA TRP A 1199 -34.68 89.42 -40.18
C TRP A 1199 -33.47 89.97 -39.44
N GLU A 1200 -32.35 89.27 -39.48
CA GLU A 1200 -31.10 89.68 -38.83
C GLU A 1200 -30.00 89.82 -39.90
N SER A 1201 -29.24 90.90 -39.84
CA SER A 1201 -28.13 91.22 -40.74
C SER A 1201 -26.88 91.58 -39.95
N ALA A 1202 -25.69 91.20 -40.45
CA ALA A 1202 -24.41 91.58 -39.86
C ALA A 1202 -24.15 93.09 -39.99
N CYS A 1203 -23.49 93.72 -39.02
CA CYS A 1203 -23.17 95.16 -39.01
C CYS A 1203 -21.64 95.38 -38.98
N PRO A 1204 -21.09 96.45 -39.62
CA PRO A 1204 -21.78 97.50 -40.36
C PRO A 1204 -22.43 97.01 -41.65
N VAL A 1205 -23.61 97.56 -41.96
CA VAL A 1205 -24.36 97.28 -43.18
C VAL A 1205 -24.74 98.57 -43.86
N ASP A 1206 -24.14 98.82 -45.03
CA ASP A 1206 -24.35 100.07 -45.75
C ASP A 1206 -25.74 100.10 -46.42
N ARG A 1207 -26.16 98.99 -47.03
CA ARG A 1207 -27.52 98.73 -47.54
C ARG A 1207 -27.84 97.24 -47.51
N ALA A 1208 -28.81 96.83 -46.71
CA ALA A 1208 -29.43 95.51 -46.79
C ALA A 1208 -30.88 95.64 -47.24
N THR A 1209 -31.25 94.91 -48.30
CA THR A 1209 -32.61 94.91 -48.86
C THR A 1209 -33.37 93.68 -48.40
N ILE A 1210 -34.45 93.90 -47.65
CA ILE A 1210 -35.35 92.87 -47.13
C ILE A 1210 -36.59 92.83 -48.01
N ARG A 1211 -36.93 91.63 -48.50
CA ARG A 1211 -38.15 91.38 -49.27
C ARG A 1211 -39.20 90.74 -48.38
N TRP A 1212 -40.38 91.33 -48.31
CA TRP A 1212 -41.52 90.79 -47.56
C TRP A 1212 -42.82 91.01 -48.31
N SER A 1213 -43.64 89.96 -48.41
CA SER A 1213 -44.97 90.00 -49.02
C SER A 1213 -46.03 90.00 -47.90
N PRO A 1214 -46.88 91.04 -47.79
CA PRO A 1214 -47.86 91.10 -46.73
C PRO A 1214 -48.92 90.00 -46.87
N PRO A 1215 -49.19 89.21 -45.81
CA PRO A 1215 -50.17 88.12 -45.87
C PRO A 1215 -51.63 88.59 -45.77
N ALA A 1216 -51.89 89.77 -45.17
CA ALA A 1216 -53.24 90.32 -45.01
C ALA A 1216 -53.24 91.87 -45.10
N SER A 1217 -54.41 92.47 -45.33
CA SER A 1217 -54.56 93.92 -45.35
C SER A 1217 -54.68 94.46 -43.93
N GLY A 1218 -53.92 95.49 -43.59
CA GLY A 1218 -53.87 96.02 -42.23
C GLY A 1218 -52.74 97.02 -42.03
N ARG A 1219 -52.57 97.47 -40.78
CA ARG A 1219 -51.41 98.27 -40.36
C ARG A 1219 -50.37 97.33 -39.75
N TYR A 1220 -49.13 97.48 -40.19
CA TYR A 1220 -47.98 96.74 -39.68
C TYR A 1220 -46.93 97.73 -39.18
N LEU A 1221 -46.18 97.37 -38.14
CA LEU A 1221 -45.11 98.20 -37.59
C LEU A 1221 -43.75 97.62 -38.01
N LEU A 1222 -43.01 98.33 -38.86
CA LEU A 1222 -41.66 97.97 -39.27
C LEU A 1222 -40.65 98.67 -38.36
N THR A 1223 -39.84 97.88 -37.68
CA THR A 1223 -38.91 98.34 -36.66
C THR A 1223 -37.54 97.75 -36.91
N THR A 1224 -36.51 98.58 -37.06
CA THR A 1224 -35.12 98.15 -37.27
C THR A 1224 -34.24 98.64 -36.13
N THR A 1225 -33.50 97.72 -35.50
CA THR A 1225 -32.64 97.99 -34.34
C THR A 1225 -31.20 97.60 -34.62
N ALA A 1226 -30.27 98.56 -34.54
CA ALA A 1226 -28.84 98.31 -34.48
C ALA A 1226 -28.41 98.03 -33.03
N VAL A 1227 -27.74 96.90 -32.80
CA VAL A 1227 -27.30 96.47 -31.46
C VAL A 1227 -25.78 96.54 -31.39
N GLY A 1228 -25.26 97.43 -30.55
CA GLY A 1228 -23.84 97.55 -30.20
C GLY A 1228 -23.50 96.79 -28.91
N ASP A 1229 -22.28 96.97 -28.40
CA ASP A 1229 -21.76 96.19 -27.26
C ASP A 1229 -22.33 96.59 -25.89
N ALA A 1230 -22.81 97.83 -25.75
CA ALA A 1230 -23.40 98.35 -24.51
C ALA A 1230 -24.69 99.17 -24.70
N SER A 1231 -25.10 99.45 -25.94
CA SER A 1231 -26.30 100.24 -26.28
C SER A 1231 -26.90 99.80 -27.62
N SER A 1232 -28.15 100.18 -27.89
CA SER A 1232 -28.83 99.90 -29.16
C SER A 1232 -29.57 101.14 -29.66
N ALA A 1233 -29.59 101.35 -30.98
CA ALA A 1233 -30.38 102.39 -31.64
C ALA A 1233 -31.49 101.74 -32.48
N GLN A 1234 -32.66 102.37 -32.53
CA GLN A 1234 -33.86 101.80 -33.17
C GLN A 1234 -34.58 102.85 -34.03
N ALA A 1235 -35.05 102.44 -35.20
CA ALA A 1235 -35.88 103.22 -36.12
C ALA A 1235 -37.17 102.44 -36.44
N THR A 1236 -38.33 103.09 -36.28
CA THR A 1236 -39.65 102.45 -36.44
C THR A 1236 -40.54 103.26 -37.38
N THR A 1237 -41.27 102.59 -38.27
CA THR A 1237 -42.25 103.19 -39.18
C THR A 1237 -43.49 102.30 -39.35
N THR A 1238 -44.63 102.89 -39.69
CA THR A 1238 -45.90 102.16 -39.84
C THR A 1238 -46.22 101.95 -41.31
N LEU A 1239 -46.39 100.69 -41.69
CA LEU A 1239 -46.74 100.22 -43.01
C LEU A 1239 -48.26 100.05 -43.14
N ARG A 1240 -48.87 100.62 -44.19
CA ARG A 1240 -50.28 100.37 -44.54
C ARG A 1240 -50.36 99.44 -45.73
N VAL A 1241 -50.99 98.28 -45.51
CA VAL A 1241 -51.25 97.28 -46.54
C VAL A 1241 -52.73 97.28 -46.89
N THR A 1242 -53.06 97.51 -48.16
CA THR A 1242 -54.44 97.45 -48.67
C THR A 1242 -54.70 96.13 -49.39
N GLY A 1243 -55.93 95.61 -49.30
CA GLY A 1243 -56.39 94.53 -50.19
C GLY A 1243 -56.39 94.98 -51.65
N GLN A 1244 -56.44 94.04 -52.60
CA GLN A 1244 -56.41 94.35 -54.04
C GLN A 1244 -57.45 95.39 -54.46
#